data_AF-A0A2I7SJR7-F1
#
_entry.id   AF-A0A2I7SJR7-F1
#
_cell.length_a   1.000
_cell.length_b   1.000
_cell.length_c   1.000
_cell.angle_alpha   90.00
_cell.angle_beta   90.00
_cell.angle_gamma   90.00
#
_symmetry.space_group_name_H-M   'P 1'
#
loop_
_entity.id
_entity.type
_entity.pdbx_description
1 polymer ?
#
loop_
_entity_poly.entity_id
_entity_poly.type
_entity_poly.pdbx_seq_one_letter_code
_entity_poly.pdbx_strand_id
1 'polypeptide(L)'
;MKQFTGKISKSGYIILLWMLCHFQLHAQVFPVQVNPQMIPPYSLKLSEYGTAQSERVIVNMLLTDVADSNRRVTLKIYIENNAGLSIQSTEVVIGAHPIILDGGMPLRLTNLDLQPYFSLQNLSGIAPQQYNKTLPEGLYRFCFEVFDERSGQPLSRKSCATAYLVLNAPPFLNLPNRGEQIPQRDPQNIVFQWTPRHLNATNVQYEFTLAEIWDTGMDPQAAFLASRPLYQTTTYANTLLYGPAETALLPDKNYGWRVRAIVTDGISETAVFKNDGYSEIYYFTYTGACDAPSFLLAEAQNPTTQKILWQGAEHQQYKVQYRKKNYTSPSGGGWEGAVWFENNAYSEQTSIYNLEPGTTYEYRVGGMCKENTGFTYSQVNEFTTMIAASDTPSYTCGITPEIVITNKKPLEALVINDVFTAGDFPVTVKEVSFGNVESSPSGGGAAGGGGFFSGWGYITVPYLENTKIKVNFNRIKINSDYQLTEGVVFTDYDKNWGGVNDVGDEVAVLGSLTDVVKQALTLDIDSDTMKNINKLTDVIINLVKEGNLPKQLATKIEVASNQLEEMKQSYDVAKEEYDKAKTYDEKEAAEEKMENASASFKDAQRNLNIANEEVEKLKKEVRGIIKKAIKELYREGKEKEVLLLSKYTKNYNEVIGEYVNEEDIIFIDFVDIKNTQGATVSNQIKEFYQSEIDLLSTLFSQVLEESENEETIQALIEKSKEIGIDLIKEINEMSAQSDEVIIAHIKEKLIESYKSILINYKI
;
A
#
# COMPACT_ATOMS: atom_id res chain seq x y z
N MET A 1 38.97 37.21 36.93
CA MET A 1 40.32 36.79 37.34
C MET A 1 41.30 37.13 36.23
N LYS A 2 42.36 37.90 36.52
CA LYS A 2 43.44 38.24 35.60
C LYS A 2 44.17 36.96 35.16
N GLN A 3 44.40 36.80 33.86
CA GLN A 3 45.29 35.77 33.32
C GLN A 3 46.70 35.99 33.87
N PHE A 4 47.20 35.02 34.64
CA PHE A 4 48.61 34.89 34.98
C PHE A 4 49.22 33.82 34.08
N THR A 5 49.86 34.25 33.00
CA THR A 5 50.78 33.41 32.21
C THR A 5 52.18 33.54 32.82
N GLY A 6 52.49 32.69 33.81
CA GLY A 6 53.84 32.50 34.32
C GLY A 6 54.51 31.29 33.66
N LYS A 7 55.62 31.51 32.95
CA LYS A 7 56.47 30.43 32.41
C LYS A 7 57.00 29.57 33.57
N ILE A 8 56.51 28.35 33.70
CA ILE A 8 57.05 27.34 34.62
C ILE A 8 58.37 26.83 34.02
N SER A 9 59.48 26.93 34.77
CA SER A 9 60.78 26.44 34.33
C SER A 9 60.81 24.91 34.29
N LYS A 10 61.70 24.31 33.47
CA LYS A 10 61.83 22.84 33.32
C LYS A 10 62.03 22.10 34.66
N SER A 11 62.54 22.77 35.69
CA SER A 11 62.69 22.21 37.04
C SER A 11 61.37 22.09 37.80
N GLY A 12 60.37 22.93 37.49
CA GLY A 12 59.03 22.84 38.06
C GLY A 12 58.20 21.67 37.51
N TYR A 13 58.43 21.30 36.25
CA TYR A 13 57.80 20.11 35.66
C TYR A 13 58.24 18.81 36.34
N ILE A 14 59.50 18.71 36.76
CA ILE A 14 60.03 17.50 37.42
C ILE A 14 59.43 17.34 38.84
N ILE A 15 59.24 18.44 39.56
CA ILE A 15 58.63 18.43 40.90
C ILE A 15 57.11 18.13 40.82
N LEU A 16 56.43 18.64 39.80
CA LEU A 16 55.02 18.32 39.55
C LEU A 16 54.83 16.85 39.15
N LEU A 17 55.75 16.30 38.33
CA LEU A 17 55.75 14.89 37.94
C LEU A 17 56.02 13.94 39.12
N TRP A 18 56.84 14.38 40.09
CA TRP A 18 57.14 13.60 41.30
C TRP A 18 56.00 13.64 42.33
N MET A 19 55.26 14.77 42.44
CA MET A 19 54.02 14.82 43.25
C MET A 19 52.87 14.00 42.67
N LEU A 20 52.77 13.89 41.33
CA LEU A 20 51.76 13.06 40.66
C LEU A 20 52.03 11.55 40.79
N CYS A 21 53.25 11.14 41.15
CA CYS A 21 53.64 9.72 41.32
C CYS A 21 53.40 9.15 42.73
N HIS A 22 52.85 9.93 43.66
CA HIS A 22 52.54 9.47 45.04
C HIS A 22 51.05 9.27 45.33
N PHE A 23 50.17 9.43 44.34
CA PHE A 23 48.81 8.93 44.45
C PHE A 23 48.80 7.42 44.19
N GLN A 24 49.07 6.64 45.23
CA GLN A 24 48.66 5.23 45.25
C GLN A 24 47.14 5.20 45.14
N LEU A 25 46.63 4.81 43.98
CA LEU A 25 45.25 4.38 43.82
C LEU A 25 45.07 3.13 44.68
N HIS A 26 44.56 3.30 45.90
CA HIS A 26 44.03 2.20 46.68
C HIS A 26 42.78 1.68 45.97
N ALA A 27 42.94 0.63 45.15
CA ALA A 27 41.81 -0.20 44.79
C ALA A 27 41.26 -0.79 46.11
N GLN A 28 40.03 -0.42 46.47
CA GLN A 28 39.35 -1.01 47.63
C GLN A 28 39.09 -2.49 47.29
N VAL A 29 39.89 -3.37 47.88
CA VAL A 29 39.68 -4.81 47.79
C VAL A 29 38.60 -5.17 48.79
N PHE A 30 37.42 -5.50 48.29
CA PHE A 30 36.31 -5.96 49.10
C PHE A 30 36.47 -7.45 49.45
N PRO A 31 36.31 -7.85 50.73
CA PRO A 31 36.51 -9.23 51.17
C PRO A 31 35.41 -10.21 50.72
N VAL A 32 34.25 -9.72 50.26
CA VAL A 32 33.15 -10.56 49.77
C VAL A 32 32.96 -10.34 48.26
N GLN A 33 32.96 -11.44 47.52
CA GLN A 33 32.60 -11.49 46.10
C GLN A 33 31.12 -11.86 45.97
N VAL A 34 30.39 -11.14 45.12
CA VAL A 34 28.96 -11.36 44.85
C VAL A 34 28.77 -11.57 43.35
N ASN A 35 28.13 -12.67 42.98
CA ASN A 35 27.84 -13.03 41.60
C ASN A 35 26.34 -13.36 41.43
N PRO A 36 25.52 -12.36 41.08
CA PRO A 36 24.11 -12.56 40.79
C PRO A 36 23.89 -13.13 39.38
N GLN A 37 22.82 -13.90 39.21
CA GLN A 37 22.37 -14.46 37.93
C GLN A 37 20.85 -14.41 37.85
N MET A 38 20.33 -13.98 36.69
CA MET A 38 18.90 -14.01 36.37
C MET A 38 18.61 -15.20 35.47
N ILE A 39 17.51 -15.91 35.70
CA ILE A 39 17.15 -17.13 34.96
C ILE A 39 15.87 -16.88 34.13
N PRO A 40 15.93 -17.01 32.79
CA PRO A 40 14.75 -16.93 31.92
C PRO A 40 13.74 -18.09 32.15
N PRO A 41 12.45 -17.89 31.84
CA PRO A 41 11.84 -16.65 31.38
C PRO A 41 11.75 -15.60 32.51
N TYR A 42 12.04 -14.34 32.20
CA TYR A 42 11.99 -13.26 33.18
C TYR A 42 10.54 -12.83 33.42
N SER A 43 10.17 -12.68 34.69
CA SER A 43 8.84 -12.22 35.05
C SER A 43 8.73 -10.71 35.00
N LEU A 44 7.63 -10.21 34.44
CA LEU A 44 7.26 -8.81 34.51
C LEU A 44 6.64 -8.44 35.85
N LYS A 45 6.37 -9.38 36.76
CA LYS A 45 5.88 -9.08 38.10
C LYS A 45 7.01 -9.18 39.11
N LEU A 46 7.26 -8.08 39.82
CA LEU A 46 8.35 -8.01 40.79
C LEU A 46 8.23 -9.05 41.90
N SER A 47 7.00 -9.35 42.35
CA SER A 47 6.75 -10.36 43.39
C SER A 47 7.19 -11.77 43.00
N GLU A 48 7.14 -12.13 41.71
CA GLU A 48 7.46 -13.48 41.24
C GLU A 48 8.95 -13.82 41.42
N TYR A 49 9.83 -12.82 41.54
CA TYR A 49 11.24 -13.04 41.89
C TYR A 49 11.45 -13.49 43.33
N GLY A 50 10.42 -13.43 44.19
CA GLY A 50 10.43 -14.01 45.53
C GLY A 50 9.48 -15.20 45.70
N THR A 51 8.47 -15.37 44.83
CA THR A 51 7.40 -16.37 45.03
C THR A 51 7.35 -17.49 44.00
N ALA A 52 8.08 -17.40 42.89
CA ALA A 52 8.08 -18.46 41.88
C ALA A 52 8.66 -19.78 42.41
N GLN A 53 8.13 -20.92 41.94
CA GLN A 53 8.69 -22.24 42.28
C GLN A 53 10.00 -22.52 41.52
N SER A 54 10.09 -22.07 40.26
CA SER A 54 11.32 -22.10 39.48
C SER A 54 12.28 -21.01 39.94
N GLU A 55 13.58 -21.31 40.02
CA GLU A 55 14.60 -20.31 40.32
C GLU A 55 14.61 -19.20 39.25
N ARG A 56 14.32 -17.96 39.64
CA ARG A 56 14.36 -16.77 38.76
C ARG A 56 15.59 -15.90 39.00
N VAL A 57 16.15 -15.97 40.20
CA VAL A 57 17.33 -15.24 40.63
C VAL A 57 18.17 -16.12 41.54
N ILE A 58 19.47 -16.12 41.29
CA ILE A 58 20.48 -16.78 42.12
C ILE A 58 21.52 -15.74 42.49
N VAL A 59 21.93 -15.71 43.76
CA VAL A 59 23.05 -14.89 44.22
C VAL A 59 24.08 -15.80 44.87
N ASN A 60 25.26 -15.89 44.26
CA ASN A 60 26.40 -16.59 44.85
C ASN A 60 27.29 -15.58 45.57
N MET A 61 27.62 -15.86 46.83
CA MET A 61 28.50 -15.03 47.66
C MET A 61 29.69 -15.84 48.15
N LEU A 62 30.88 -15.23 48.15
CA LEU A 62 32.10 -15.88 48.63
C LEU A 62 32.92 -14.91 49.48
N LEU A 63 33.19 -15.28 50.72
CA LEU A 63 34.16 -14.60 51.57
C LEU A 63 35.57 -15.06 51.19
N THR A 64 36.40 -14.16 50.68
CA THR A 64 37.73 -14.50 50.13
C THR A 64 38.78 -14.73 51.21
N ASP A 65 38.56 -14.21 52.42
CA ASP A 65 39.43 -14.46 53.57
C ASP A 65 39.10 -15.82 54.19
N VAL A 66 39.97 -16.80 53.98
CA VAL A 66 39.80 -18.19 54.43
C VAL A 66 39.94 -18.33 55.96
N ALA A 67 40.52 -17.33 56.64
CA ALA A 67 40.69 -17.36 58.09
C ALA A 67 39.47 -16.80 58.86
N ASP A 68 38.59 -16.05 58.19
CA ASP A 68 37.37 -15.51 58.79
C ASP A 68 36.24 -16.55 58.73
N SER A 69 35.45 -16.67 59.81
CA SER A 69 34.37 -17.65 59.92
C SER A 69 33.22 -17.06 60.72
N ASN A 70 32.00 -17.56 60.46
CA ASN A 70 30.78 -17.06 61.08
C ASN A 70 30.57 -15.54 60.88
N ARG A 71 30.97 -15.02 59.71
CA ARG A 71 30.85 -13.60 59.39
C ARG A 71 29.40 -13.28 59.05
N ARG A 72 28.73 -12.55 59.93
CA ARG A 72 27.33 -12.13 59.70
C ARG A 72 27.26 -10.91 58.82
N VAL A 73 26.40 -10.97 57.81
CA VAL A 73 26.27 -9.94 56.80
C VAL A 73 24.82 -9.58 56.53
N THR A 74 24.60 -8.36 56.06
CA THR A 74 23.32 -7.91 55.53
C THR A 74 23.45 -7.70 54.02
N LEU A 75 22.39 -8.05 53.30
CA LEU A 75 22.30 -7.89 51.85
C LEU A 75 21.42 -6.68 51.54
N LYS A 76 21.80 -5.86 50.56
CA LYS A 76 20.94 -4.86 49.95
C LYS A 76 20.72 -5.20 48.49
N ILE A 77 19.47 -5.05 48.04
CA ILE A 77 19.10 -5.21 46.64
C ILE A 77 18.80 -3.85 46.01
N TYR A 78 19.15 -3.70 44.74
CA TYR A 78 18.83 -2.55 43.91
C TYR A 78 18.31 -3.05 42.57
N ILE A 79 17.21 -2.47 42.09
CA ILE A 79 16.60 -2.82 40.81
C ILE A 79 16.43 -1.52 40.05
N GLU A 80 17.15 -1.41 38.94
CA GLU A 80 17.22 -0.18 38.14
C GLU A 80 16.85 -0.51 36.69
N ASN A 81 16.14 0.40 36.01
CA ASN A 81 15.93 0.32 34.56
C ASN A 81 16.41 1.59 33.85
N ASN A 82 16.50 1.51 32.52
CA ASN A 82 16.86 2.64 31.65
C ASN A 82 15.82 3.78 31.64
N ALA A 83 14.56 3.50 31.96
CA ALA A 83 13.48 4.49 32.03
C ALA A 83 13.39 5.27 33.35
N GLY A 84 14.36 5.12 34.26
CA GLY A 84 14.45 5.89 35.51
C GLY A 84 13.77 5.26 36.74
N LEU A 85 13.28 4.01 36.64
CA LEU A 85 12.84 3.23 37.80
C LEU A 85 14.06 2.85 38.64
N SER A 86 14.00 3.15 39.94
CA SER A 86 15.03 2.75 40.91
C SER A 86 14.35 2.27 42.19
N ILE A 87 14.44 0.97 42.43
CA ILE A 87 13.90 0.30 43.61
C ILE A 87 15.08 -0.19 44.44
N GLN A 88 14.99 -0.06 45.75
CA GLN A 88 16.01 -0.59 46.67
C GLN A 88 15.35 -1.20 47.89
N SER A 89 16.01 -2.18 48.52
CA SER A 89 15.56 -2.67 49.82
C SER A 89 15.76 -1.64 50.93
N THR A 90 14.92 -1.72 51.96
CA THR A 90 15.13 -1.02 53.24
C THR A 90 16.43 -1.47 53.91
N GLU A 91 16.98 -0.66 54.82
CA GLU A 91 18.19 -1.03 55.58
C GLU A 91 18.00 -2.28 56.44
N VAL A 92 16.79 -2.45 56.98
CA VAL A 92 16.39 -3.65 57.72
C VAL A 92 15.28 -4.32 56.94
N VAL A 93 15.53 -5.56 56.50
CA VAL A 93 14.58 -6.36 55.72
C VAL A 93 13.82 -7.28 56.66
N ILE A 94 12.53 -6.97 56.86
CA ILE A 94 11.64 -7.72 57.75
C ILE A 94 11.43 -9.12 57.18
N GLY A 95 11.73 -10.14 57.99
CA GLY A 95 11.57 -11.56 57.61
C GLY A 95 12.76 -12.17 56.87
N ALA A 96 13.86 -11.43 56.67
CA ALA A 96 15.10 -11.98 56.12
C ALA A 96 15.75 -12.98 57.09
N HIS A 97 16.20 -14.12 56.56
CA HIS A 97 17.00 -15.08 57.32
C HIS A 97 18.42 -14.54 57.53
N PRO A 98 19.06 -14.78 58.69
CA PRO A 98 20.44 -14.37 58.91
C PRO A 98 21.38 -14.98 57.88
N ILE A 99 22.19 -14.13 57.22
CA ILE A 99 23.19 -14.56 56.24
C ILE A 99 24.54 -14.63 56.95
N ILE A 100 25.15 -15.82 56.93
CA ILE A 100 26.44 -16.09 57.55
C ILE A 100 27.38 -16.61 56.49
N LEU A 101 28.56 -16.02 56.38
CA LEU A 101 29.61 -16.43 55.45
C LEU A 101 30.78 -17.06 56.21
N ASP A 102 31.29 -18.16 55.67
CA ASP A 102 32.52 -18.80 56.11
C ASP A 102 33.60 -18.64 55.03
N GLY A 103 34.83 -18.39 55.46
CA GLY A 103 35.97 -18.15 54.58
C GLY A 103 36.19 -19.28 53.59
N GLY A 104 36.28 -18.93 52.31
CA GLY A 104 36.53 -19.87 51.22
C GLY A 104 35.35 -20.77 50.82
N MET A 105 34.18 -20.65 51.48
CA MET A 105 32.99 -21.44 51.14
C MET A 105 31.94 -20.56 50.41
N PRO A 106 31.52 -20.92 49.19
CA PRO A 106 30.49 -20.17 48.48
C PRO A 106 29.11 -20.44 49.10
N LEU A 107 28.38 -19.37 49.43
CA LEU A 107 26.98 -19.40 49.83
C LEU A 107 26.10 -19.07 48.61
N ARG A 108 25.17 -19.97 48.28
CA ARG A 108 24.20 -19.79 47.20
C ARG A 108 22.84 -19.44 47.80
N LEU A 109 22.28 -18.30 47.40
CA LEU A 109 20.91 -17.89 47.73
C LEU A 109 20.03 -18.03 46.49
N THR A 110 18.85 -18.61 46.67
CA THR A 110 17.80 -18.74 45.66
C THR A 110 16.73 -17.66 45.81
N ASN A 111 15.76 -17.63 44.91
CA ASN A 111 14.62 -16.72 44.97
C ASN A 111 13.80 -16.86 46.26
N LEU A 112 13.71 -18.07 46.84
CA LEU A 112 13.00 -18.30 48.11
C LEU A 112 13.77 -17.71 49.30
N ASP A 113 15.10 -17.84 49.32
CA ASP A 113 15.94 -17.22 50.34
C ASP A 113 15.86 -15.68 50.27
N LEU A 114 15.70 -15.17 49.05
CA LEU A 114 15.60 -13.74 48.75
C LEU A 114 14.16 -13.19 48.82
N GLN A 115 13.15 -14.03 49.08
CA GLN A 115 11.73 -13.64 49.10
C GLN A 115 11.44 -12.39 49.95
N PRO A 116 11.99 -12.24 51.17
CA PRO A 116 11.76 -11.06 52.00
C PRO A 116 12.25 -9.77 51.33
N TYR A 117 13.31 -9.84 50.52
CA TYR A 117 13.88 -8.68 49.84
C TYR A 117 13.00 -8.18 48.70
N PHE A 118 12.19 -9.04 48.08
CA PHE A 118 11.23 -8.66 47.03
C PHE A 118 9.85 -8.28 47.56
N SER A 119 9.63 -8.34 48.87
CA SER A 119 8.32 -8.03 49.48
C SER A 119 8.10 -6.51 49.58
N LEU A 120 6.93 -6.02 49.16
CA LEU A 120 6.59 -4.59 49.11
C LEU A 120 6.96 -3.80 50.37
N GLN A 121 6.73 -4.36 51.56
CA GLN A 121 7.04 -3.71 52.85
C GLN A 121 8.54 -3.41 53.07
N ASN A 122 9.42 -4.13 52.37
CA ASN A 122 10.86 -4.01 52.45
C ASN A 122 11.45 -3.25 51.26
N LEU A 123 10.62 -2.69 50.38
CA LEU A 123 11.06 -1.98 49.18
C LEU A 123 10.80 -0.47 49.30
N SER A 124 11.76 0.31 48.81
CA SER A 124 11.68 1.76 48.63
C SER A 124 11.86 2.10 47.15
N GLY A 125 11.19 3.15 46.67
CA GLY A 125 11.22 3.54 45.26
C GLY A 125 10.12 2.90 44.38
N ILE A 126 9.17 2.16 44.98
CA ILE A 126 7.97 1.64 44.29
C ILE A 126 6.72 1.84 45.14
N ALA A 127 5.64 2.35 44.54
CA ALA A 127 4.35 2.53 45.20
C ALA A 127 3.53 1.22 45.22
N PRO A 128 2.63 1.01 46.20
CA PRO A 128 1.79 -0.20 46.26
C PRO A 128 0.99 -0.48 44.99
N GLN A 129 0.46 0.57 44.34
CA GLN A 129 -0.29 0.42 43.08
C GLN A 129 0.61 -0.02 41.93
N GLN A 130 1.90 0.34 41.96
CA GLN A 130 2.87 0.00 40.91
C GLN A 130 3.49 -1.38 41.16
N TYR A 131 3.63 -1.81 42.41
CA TYR A 131 4.12 -3.14 42.78
C TYR A 131 3.21 -4.28 42.27
N ASN A 132 1.90 -4.05 42.26
CA ASN A 132 0.92 -5.04 41.75
C ASN A 132 0.73 -4.99 40.22
N LYS A 133 1.39 -4.06 39.53
CA LYS A 133 1.36 -3.96 38.06
C LYS A 133 2.57 -4.64 37.44
N THR A 134 2.46 -4.97 36.15
CA THR A 134 3.60 -5.41 35.35
C THR A 134 4.64 -4.29 35.28
N LEU A 135 5.90 -4.65 35.53
CA LEU A 135 7.06 -3.83 35.30
C LEU A 135 7.10 -3.39 33.82
N PRO A 136 7.48 -2.13 33.52
CA PRO A 136 7.68 -1.67 32.16
C PRO A 136 8.66 -2.56 31.38
N GLU A 137 8.46 -2.68 30.07
CA GLU A 137 9.43 -3.35 29.19
C GLU A 137 10.76 -2.57 29.19
N GLY A 138 11.87 -3.28 29.02
CA GLY A 138 13.21 -2.69 28.90
C GLY A 138 14.31 -3.46 29.61
N LEU A 139 15.51 -2.88 29.63
CA LEU A 139 16.68 -3.46 30.28
C LEU A 139 16.68 -3.14 31.79
N TYR A 140 16.71 -4.18 32.61
CA TYR A 140 16.79 -4.09 34.07
C TYR A 140 18.12 -4.60 34.57
N ARG A 141 18.59 -3.98 35.65
CA ARG A 141 19.78 -4.38 36.42
C ARG A 141 19.37 -4.73 37.83
N PHE A 142 19.51 -5.99 38.21
CA PHE A 142 19.33 -6.49 39.57
C PHE A 142 20.69 -6.55 40.23
N CYS A 143 20.94 -5.62 41.15
CA CYS A 143 22.21 -5.47 41.83
C CYS A 143 22.13 -5.83 43.30
N PHE A 144 23.24 -6.36 43.80
CA PHE A 144 23.38 -6.88 45.15
C PHE A 144 24.66 -6.34 45.77
N GLU A 145 24.56 -5.92 47.03
CA GLU A 145 25.69 -5.40 47.80
C GLU A 145 25.61 -5.92 49.24
N VAL A 146 26.75 -6.35 49.76
CA VAL A 146 26.86 -7.00 51.06
C VAL A 146 27.52 -6.04 52.04
N PHE A 147 26.93 -5.92 53.23
CA PHE A 147 27.40 -5.07 54.31
C PHE A 147 27.66 -5.91 55.56
N ASP A 148 28.58 -5.45 56.39
CA ASP A 148 28.83 -6.03 57.70
C ASP A 148 27.65 -5.74 58.64
N GLU A 149 27.08 -6.76 59.27
CA GLU A 149 25.90 -6.59 60.13
C GLU A 149 26.19 -5.69 61.34
N ARG A 150 27.41 -5.74 61.89
CA ARG A 150 27.77 -5.02 63.13
C ARG A 150 28.21 -3.59 62.88
N SER A 151 29.03 -3.38 61.85
CA SER A 151 29.65 -2.08 61.56
C SER A 151 28.94 -1.29 60.46
N GLY A 152 28.06 -1.93 59.68
CA GLY A 152 27.40 -1.32 58.53
C GLY A 152 28.33 -0.99 57.37
N GLN A 153 29.57 -1.46 57.40
CA GLN A 153 30.55 -1.20 56.34
C GLN A 153 30.31 -2.09 55.12
N PRO A 154 30.46 -1.57 53.88
CA PRO A 154 30.35 -2.38 52.67
C PRO A 154 31.48 -3.41 52.62
N LEU A 155 31.10 -4.68 52.47
CA LEU A 155 32.00 -5.84 52.36
C LEU A 155 32.10 -6.35 50.93
N SER A 156 31.24 -5.91 50.03
CA SER A 156 31.33 -6.19 48.59
C SER A 156 31.22 -4.91 47.77
N ARG A 157 31.66 -4.97 46.52
CA ARG A 157 31.19 -4.02 45.51
C ARG A 157 29.72 -4.30 45.18
N LYS A 158 28.99 -3.30 44.69
CA LYS A 158 27.68 -3.50 44.05
C LYS A 158 27.85 -4.31 42.77
N SER A 159 27.31 -5.53 42.75
CA SER A 159 27.41 -6.49 41.63
C SER A 159 26.04 -6.70 41.00
N CYS A 160 25.93 -6.72 39.67
CA CYS A 160 24.63 -6.69 38.98
C CYS A 160 24.50 -7.81 37.95
N ALA A 161 23.28 -8.35 37.85
CA ALA A 161 22.83 -9.19 36.73
C ALA A 161 21.82 -8.40 35.89
N THR A 162 21.90 -8.55 34.58
CA THR A 162 21.00 -7.88 33.62
C THR A 162 19.87 -8.83 33.19
N ALA A 163 18.67 -8.29 33.03
CA ALA A 163 17.53 -8.98 32.44
C ALA A 163 16.77 -8.04 31.52
N TYR A 164 16.51 -8.46 30.29
CA TYR A 164 15.67 -7.72 29.35
C TYR A 164 14.23 -8.20 29.49
N LEU A 165 13.38 -7.35 30.05
CA LEU A 165 11.99 -7.65 30.35
C LEU A 165 11.14 -7.23 29.16
N VAL A 166 10.50 -8.20 28.49
CA VAL A 166 9.67 -7.97 27.31
C VAL A 166 8.49 -8.93 27.30
N LEU A 167 7.32 -8.46 26.85
CA LEU A 167 6.21 -9.36 26.52
C LEU A 167 6.43 -9.94 25.12
N ASN A 168 6.45 -11.27 25.01
CA ASN A 168 6.49 -11.94 23.72
C ASN A 168 5.21 -11.66 22.92
N ALA A 169 5.32 -11.60 21.60
CA ALA A 169 4.14 -11.44 20.75
C ALA A 169 3.35 -12.76 20.66
N PRO A 170 2.01 -12.72 20.60
CA PRO A 170 1.21 -13.91 20.35
C PRO A 170 1.49 -14.47 18.95
N PRO A 171 1.14 -15.74 18.69
CA PRO A 171 1.32 -16.36 17.38
C PRO A 171 0.64 -15.57 16.27
N PHE A 172 1.27 -15.58 15.09
CA PHE A 172 0.68 -15.02 13.88
C PHE A 172 0.02 -16.14 13.08
N LEU A 173 -1.24 -15.96 12.66
CA LEU A 173 -1.99 -17.01 11.95
C LEU A 173 -1.64 -16.97 10.46
N ASN A 174 -1.37 -18.13 9.86
CA ASN A 174 -0.93 -18.23 8.47
C ASN A 174 -2.02 -18.82 7.57
N LEU A 175 -2.50 -20.02 7.92
CA LEU A 175 -3.50 -20.76 7.15
C LEU A 175 -4.57 -21.37 8.06
N PRO A 176 -5.83 -21.45 7.62
CA PRO A 176 -6.39 -20.75 6.46
C PRO A 176 -6.32 -19.23 6.61
N ASN A 177 -6.18 -18.48 5.52
CA ASN A 177 -6.10 -17.01 5.54
C ASN A 177 -7.41 -16.40 6.05
N ARG A 178 -7.33 -15.16 6.53
CA ARG A 178 -8.52 -14.41 6.94
C ARG A 178 -9.45 -14.17 5.75
N GLY A 179 -10.71 -14.59 5.89
CA GLY A 179 -11.73 -14.49 4.86
C GLY A 179 -11.61 -15.52 3.74
N GLU A 180 -10.75 -16.54 3.90
CA GLU A 180 -10.60 -17.61 2.91
C GLU A 180 -11.89 -18.44 2.78
N GLN A 181 -12.13 -18.97 1.59
CA GLN A 181 -13.20 -19.93 1.37
C GLN A 181 -12.60 -21.31 1.16
N ILE A 182 -13.04 -22.25 1.97
CA ILE A 182 -12.54 -23.61 1.99
C ILE A 182 -13.64 -24.52 1.45
N PRO A 183 -13.47 -25.13 0.27
CA PRO A 183 -14.44 -26.06 -0.26
C PRO A 183 -14.51 -27.33 0.59
N GLN A 184 -15.71 -27.89 0.70
CA GLN A 184 -15.91 -29.19 1.30
C GLN A 184 -15.09 -30.26 0.56
N ARG A 185 -14.33 -31.06 1.31
CA ARG A 185 -13.58 -32.23 0.81
C ARG A 185 -14.04 -33.47 1.55
N ASP A 186 -14.11 -34.59 0.83
CA ASP A 186 -14.41 -35.91 1.39
C ASP A 186 -13.23 -36.86 1.12
N PRO A 187 -12.44 -37.26 2.14
CA PRO A 187 -12.60 -36.94 3.56
C PRO A 187 -12.19 -35.50 3.92
N GLN A 188 -12.78 -34.97 5.00
CA GLN A 188 -12.45 -33.64 5.55
C GLN A 188 -10.95 -33.54 5.86
N ASN A 189 -10.33 -32.45 5.41
CA ASN A 189 -8.89 -32.21 5.58
C ASN A 189 -8.58 -30.71 5.49
N ILE A 190 -8.60 -30.03 6.64
CA ILE A 190 -8.30 -28.60 6.76
C ILE A 190 -7.03 -28.44 7.60
N VAL A 191 -6.02 -27.76 7.06
CA VAL A 191 -4.76 -27.53 7.75
C VAL A 191 -4.76 -26.12 8.34
N PHE A 192 -4.52 -26.04 9.64
CA PHE A 192 -4.28 -24.81 10.37
C PHE A 192 -2.78 -24.65 10.64
N GLN A 193 -2.25 -23.44 10.44
CA GLN A 193 -0.84 -23.14 10.65
C GLN A 193 -0.65 -21.74 11.23
N TRP A 194 0.34 -21.59 12.11
CA TRP A 194 0.72 -20.31 12.71
C TRP A 194 2.23 -20.19 12.90
N THR A 195 2.73 -18.96 12.95
CA THR A 195 4.13 -18.62 13.19
C THR A 195 4.35 -18.22 14.65
N PRO A 196 5.24 -18.91 15.41
CA PRO A 196 5.66 -18.48 16.74
C PRO A 196 6.39 -17.13 16.70
N ARG A 197 6.07 -16.21 17.63
CA ARG A 197 6.73 -14.89 17.75
C ARG A 197 7.28 -14.61 19.16
N HIS A 198 7.82 -15.64 19.79
CA HIS A 198 8.52 -15.54 21.07
C HIS A 198 10.03 -15.72 20.88
N LEU A 199 10.83 -14.98 21.65
CA LEU A 199 12.30 -15.02 21.55
C LEU A 199 12.96 -15.74 22.74
N ASN A 200 12.34 -15.72 23.92
CA ASN A 200 12.93 -16.23 25.18
C ASN A 200 11.96 -17.07 26.02
N ALA A 201 10.92 -17.63 25.40
CA ALA A 201 9.96 -18.52 26.06
C ALA A 201 10.29 -19.97 25.70
N THR A 202 10.50 -20.81 26.71
CA THR A 202 10.66 -22.27 26.57
C THR A 202 9.36 -22.98 26.96
N ASN A 203 9.14 -24.19 26.44
CA ASN A 203 7.94 -25.00 26.71
C ASN A 203 6.61 -24.31 26.38
N VAL A 204 6.58 -23.57 25.27
CA VAL A 204 5.35 -22.94 24.78
C VAL A 204 4.41 -24.01 24.23
N GLN A 205 3.23 -24.11 24.81
CA GLN A 205 2.12 -24.91 24.32
C GLN A 205 1.09 -23.98 23.65
N TYR A 206 0.45 -24.46 22.58
CA TYR A 206 -0.59 -23.74 21.88
C TYR A 206 -1.95 -24.35 22.17
N GLU A 207 -2.91 -23.53 22.54
CA GLU A 207 -4.32 -23.88 22.58
C GLU A 207 -5.00 -23.39 21.31
N PHE A 208 -5.55 -24.32 20.53
CA PHE A 208 -6.32 -24.04 19.33
C PHE A 208 -7.81 -24.01 19.68
N THR A 209 -8.56 -23.03 19.16
CA THR A 209 -10.01 -22.95 19.27
C THR A 209 -10.63 -22.68 17.90
N LEU A 210 -11.64 -23.46 17.52
CA LEU A 210 -12.48 -23.30 16.33
C LEU A 210 -13.94 -23.18 16.78
N ALA A 211 -14.70 -22.25 16.21
CA ALA A 211 -16.11 -22.04 16.51
C ALA A 211 -16.91 -21.73 15.23
N GLU A 212 -18.17 -22.18 15.18
CA GLU A 212 -19.12 -21.79 14.14
C GLU A 212 -19.67 -20.39 14.42
N ILE A 213 -19.66 -19.52 13.40
CA ILE A 213 -20.18 -18.15 13.46
C ILE A 213 -21.59 -18.14 12.86
N TRP A 214 -22.58 -17.87 13.70
CA TRP A 214 -24.00 -17.92 13.34
C TRP A 214 -24.55 -16.59 12.80
N ASP A 215 -24.04 -15.47 13.30
CA ASP A 215 -24.48 -14.13 12.92
C ASP A 215 -23.54 -13.52 11.88
N THR A 216 -24.03 -13.37 10.64
CA THR A 216 -23.27 -12.80 9.52
C THR A 216 -23.46 -11.29 9.38
N GLY A 217 -24.32 -10.66 10.20
CA GLY A 217 -24.50 -9.21 10.25
C GLY A 217 -23.57 -8.52 11.25
N MET A 218 -22.93 -9.28 12.13
CA MET A 218 -21.91 -8.81 13.06
C MET A 218 -20.50 -8.98 12.51
N ASP A 219 -19.55 -8.19 13.03
CA ASP A 219 -18.13 -8.41 12.77
C ASP A 219 -17.72 -9.84 13.17
N PRO A 220 -17.06 -10.62 12.29
CA PRO A 220 -16.71 -12.01 12.55
C PRO A 220 -15.87 -12.24 13.81
N GLN A 221 -15.04 -11.27 14.22
CA GLN A 221 -14.24 -11.40 15.45
C GLN A 221 -15.14 -11.26 16.69
N ALA A 222 -16.05 -10.29 16.68
CA ALA A 222 -17.03 -10.13 17.75
C ALA A 222 -17.97 -11.34 17.84
N ALA A 223 -18.44 -11.83 16.68
CA ALA A 223 -19.30 -13.00 16.61
C ALA A 223 -18.59 -14.27 17.10
N PHE A 224 -17.29 -14.44 16.81
CA PHE A 224 -16.49 -15.55 17.35
C PHE A 224 -16.43 -15.51 18.89
N LEU A 225 -16.21 -14.34 19.50
CA LEU A 225 -16.14 -14.21 20.96
C LEU A 225 -17.47 -14.53 21.66
N ALA A 226 -18.60 -14.33 20.98
CA ALA A 226 -19.92 -14.71 21.46
C ALA A 226 -20.29 -16.18 21.17
N SER A 227 -19.53 -16.85 20.30
CA SER A 227 -19.80 -18.21 19.85
C SER A 227 -19.23 -19.25 20.82
N ARG A 228 -19.84 -20.43 20.84
CA ARG A 228 -19.32 -21.57 21.62
C ARG A 228 -18.22 -22.27 20.83
N PRO A 229 -17.11 -22.69 21.47
CA PRO A 229 -16.10 -23.52 20.83
C PRO A 229 -16.71 -24.80 20.26
N LEU A 230 -16.54 -25.01 18.96
CA LEU A 230 -16.86 -26.25 18.27
C LEU A 230 -15.77 -27.30 18.50
N TYR A 231 -14.52 -26.87 18.48
CA TYR A 231 -13.36 -27.72 18.72
C TYR A 231 -12.28 -26.94 19.45
N GLN A 232 -11.68 -27.56 20.47
CA GLN A 232 -10.61 -26.98 21.26
C GLN A 232 -9.62 -28.07 21.66
N THR A 233 -8.33 -27.81 21.46
CA THR A 233 -7.27 -28.77 21.80
C THR A 233 -5.95 -28.04 22.06
N THR A 234 -4.97 -28.75 22.60
CA THR A 234 -3.63 -28.21 22.86
C THR A 234 -2.55 -29.00 22.14
N THR A 235 -1.50 -28.32 21.67
CA THR A 235 -0.39 -28.93 20.93
C THR A 235 0.90 -28.13 21.12
N TYR A 236 2.05 -28.80 21.00
CA TYR A 236 3.35 -28.14 20.93
C TYR A 236 3.77 -27.84 19.48
N ALA A 237 3.06 -28.40 18.49
CA ALA A 237 3.29 -28.12 17.09
C ALA A 237 2.74 -26.74 16.72
N ASN A 238 3.29 -26.15 15.66
CA ASN A 238 2.81 -24.90 15.06
C ASN A 238 1.82 -25.11 13.90
N THR A 239 1.30 -26.33 13.78
CA THR A 239 0.29 -26.73 12.81
C THR A 239 -0.68 -27.72 13.44
N LEU A 240 -1.92 -27.69 12.97
CA LEU A 240 -2.98 -28.60 13.37
C LEU A 240 -3.77 -29.04 12.14
N LEU A 241 -3.92 -30.36 11.99
CA LEU A 241 -4.78 -30.94 10.97
C LEU A 241 -6.16 -31.19 11.57
N TYR A 242 -7.20 -30.61 10.96
CA TYR A 242 -8.60 -30.90 11.24
C TYR A 242 -9.10 -31.87 10.16
N GLY A 243 -9.10 -33.16 10.52
CA GLY A 243 -9.29 -34.27 9.61
C GLY A 243 -10.67 -34.90 9.70
N PRO A 244 -10.81 -36.18 9.27
CA PRO A 244 -12.07 -36.91 9.29
C PRO A 244 -12.42 -37.51 10.66
N ALA A 245 -11.52 -37.45 11.65
CA ALA A 245 -11.78 -37.93 13.01
C ALA A 245 -12.53 -36.89 13.85
N GLU A 246 -12.39 -35.61 13.48
CA GLU A 246 -13.04 -34.48 14.10
C GLU A 246 -14.47 -34.29 13.57
N THR A 247 -15.25 -33.43 14.24
CA THR A 247 -16.61 -33.10 13.83
C THR A 247 -16.63 -32.57 12.38
N ALA A 248 -17.52 -33.10 11.55
CA ALA A 248 -17.69 -32.61 10.19
C ALA A 248 -18.22 -31.17 10.20
N LEU A 249 -17.58 -30.28 9.45
CA LEU A 249 -18.07 -28.92 9.24
C LEU A 249 -19.24 -28.93 8.26
N LEU A 250 -20.20 -28.03 8.49
CA LEU A 250 -21.39 -27.91 7.66
C LEU A 250 -21.08 -26.98 6.47
N PRO A 251 -21.41 -27.36 5.23
CA PRO A 251 -21.21 -26.52 4.08
C PRO A 251 -22.07 -25.26 4.15
N ASP A 252 -21.58 -24.21 3.48
CA ASP A 252 -22.15 -22.87 3.40
C ASP A 252 -22.30 -22.19 4.79
N LYS A 253 -21.34 -22.45 5.70
CA LYS A 253 -21.25 -21.85 7.04
C LYS A 253 -19.93 -21.11 7.26
N ASN A 254 -19.93 -20.15 8.19
CA ASN A 254 -18.75 -19.40 8.57
C ASN A 254 -18.15 -19.97 9.86
N TYR A 255 -16.83 -20.05 9.90
CA TYR A 255 -16.09 -20.52 11.06
C TYR A 255 -15.01 -19.52 11.43
N GLY A 256 -14.84 -19.30 12.72
CA GLY A 256 -13.75 -18.51 13.27
C GLY A 256 -12.79 -19.40 14.04
N TRP A 257 -11.52 -19.02 14.06
CA TRP A 257 -10.49 -19.74 14.80
C TRP A 257 -9.43 -18.80 15.36
N ARG A 258 -8.82 -19.21 16.46
CA ARG A 258 -7.70 -18.52 17.11
C ARG A 258 -6.76 -19.50 17.77
N VAL A 259 -5.55 -19.03 18.08
CA VAL A 259 -4.54 -19.77 18.81
C VAL A 259 -4.08 -18.95 20.02
N ARG A 260 -3.94 -19.58 21.18
CA ARG A 260 -3.37 -18.98 22.38
C ARG A 260 -2.03 -19.64 22.71
N ALA A 261 -0.97 -18.84 22.81
CA ALA A 261 0.32 -19.32 23.31
C ALA A 261 0.36 -19.27 24.84
N ILE A 262 0.72 -20.40 25.46
CA ILE A 262 0.76 -20.57 26.91
C ILE A 262 2.15 -21.11 27.27
N VAL A 263 2.84 -20.43 28.19
CA VAL A 263 4.02 -21.00 28.85
C VAL A 263 3.54 -21.63 30.15
N THR A 264 3.67 -22.95 30.22
CA THR A 264 3.37 -23.74 31.42
C THR A 264 4.67 -24.26 32.02
N ASP A 265 4.83 -24.08 33.33
CA ASP A 265 5.85 -24.77 34.13
C ASP A 265 5.31 -26.10 34.71
N GLY A 266 4.14 -26.54 34.26
CA GLY A 266 3.43 -27.72 34.72
C GLY A 266 2.39 -27.46 35.82
N ILE A 267 2.36 -26.26 36.44
CA ILE A 267 1.43 -25.92 37.53
C ILE A 267 0.78 -24.53 37.34
N SER A 268 1.48 -23.57 36.73
CA SER A 268 1.02 -22.19 36.57
C SER A 268 1.25 -21.62 35.16
N GLU A 269 0.31 -20.79 34.69
CA GLU A 269 0.46 -20.01 33.46
C GLU A 269 1.27 -18.74 33.77
N THR A 270 2.44 -18.57 33.14
CA THR A 270 3.21 -17.33 33.30
C THR A 270 2.77 -16.31 32.23
N ALA A 271 2.40 -15.10 32.64
CA ALA A 271 1.96 -14.02 31.74
C ALA A 271 3.16 -13.39 30.99
N VAL A 272 3.72 -14.13 30.04
CA VAL A 272 4.90 -13.74 29.24
C VAL A 272 4.55 -13.28 27.82
N PHE A 273 3.27 -13.19 27.48
CA PHE A 273 2.79 -12.80 26.16
C PHE A 273 1.87 -11.58 26.20
N LYS A 274 1.93 -10.76 25.15
CA LYS A 274 0.92 -9.71 24.89
C LYS A 274 -0.45 -10.38 24.68
N ASN A 275 -1.53 -9.72 25.10
CA ASN A 275 -2.91 -10.19 24.93
C ASN A 275 -3.17 -11.60 25.50
N ASP A 276 -2.56 -11.94 26.64
CA ASP A 276 -2.66 -13.27 27.27
C ASP A 276 -2.32 -14.44 26.33
N GLY A 277 -1.48 -14.18 25.32
CA GLY A 277 -1.06 -15.15 24.32
C GLY A 277 -2.03 -15.36 23.17
N TYR A 278 -3.20 -14.72 23.17
CA TYR A 278 -4.18 -14.86 22.11
C TYR A 278 -3.72 -14.18 20.82
N SER A 279 -3.71 -14.95 19.73
CA SER A 279 -3.64 -14.43 18.37
C SER A 279 -4.87 -13.57 18.07
N GLU A 280 -4.79 -12.86 16.95
CA GLU A 280 -6.00 -12.36 16.29
C GLU A 280 -6.93 -13.52 15.90
N ILE A 281 -8.20 -13.19 15.67
CA ILE A 281 -9.19 -14.16 15.19
C ILE A 281 -9.17 -14.14 13.67
N TYR A 282 -8.95 -15.30 13.07
CA TYR A 282 -9.15 -15.53 11.64
C TYR A 282 -10.48 -16.22 11.44
N TYR A 283 -11.06 -16.04 10.27
CA TYR A 283 -12.32 -16.66 9.90
C TYR A 283 -12.26 -17.13 8.45
N PHE A 284 -13.03 -18.16 8.14
CA PHE A 284 -13.18 -18.71 6.80
C PHE A 284 -14.62 -19.14 6.57
N THR A 285 -15.02 -19.19 5.30
CA THR A 285 -16.31 -19.76 4.89
C THR A 285 -16.08 -21.17 4.40
N TYR A 286 -16.74 -22.16 5.00
CA TYR A 286 -16.73 -23.52 4.52
C TYR A 286 -17.79 -23.66 3.43
N THR A 287 -17.38 -23.70 2.17
CA THR A 287 -18.31 -23.71 1.02
C THR A 287 -18.69 -25.16 0.68
N GLY A 288 -19.87 -25.35 0.08
CA GLY A 288 -20.25 -26.64 -0.50
C GLY A 288 -19.24 -27.15 -1.54
N ALA A 289 -19.39 -28.41 -1.97
CA ALA A 289 -18.51 -29.01 -2.97
C ALA A 289 -18.42 -28.10 -4.22
N CYS A 290 -17.24 -27.54 -4.44
CA CYS A 290 -16.89 -26.68 -5.55
C CYS A 290 -15.50 -27.12 -6.00
N ASP A 291 -15.44 -27.91 -7.07
CA ASP A 291 -14.19 -28.52 -7.52
C ASP A 291 -13.29 -27.46 -8.17
N ALA A 292 -12.01 -27.42 -7.83
CA ALA A 292 -11.09 -26.50 -8.48
C ALA A 292 -11.03 -26.76 -10.00
N PRO A 293 -10.85 -25.72 -10.85
CA PRO A 293 -10.57 -25.90 -12.27
C PRO A 293 -9.40 -26.86 -12.50
N SER A 294 -9.55 -27.74 -13.49
CA SER A 294 -8.63 -28.84 -13.78
C SER A 294 -8.04 -28.72 -15.19
N PHE A 295 -7.03 -29.54 -15.51
CA PHE A 295 -6.37 -29.56 -16.82
C PHE A 295 -5.87 -28.19 -17.32
N LEU A 296 -5.20 -27.45 -16.42
CA LEU A 296 -4.62 -26.16 -16.76
C LEU A 296 -3.51 -26.32 -17.81
N LEU A 297 -3.57 -25.50 -18.86
CA LEU A 297 -2.59 -25.44 -19.93
C LEU A 297 -2.19 -23.99 -20.18
N ALA A 298 -0.90 -23.75 -20.35
CA ALA A 298 -0.36 -22.45 -20.73
C ALA A 298 0.23 -22.53 -22.15
N GLU A 299 -0.34 -21.78 -23.09
CA GLU A 299 0.09 -21.68 -24.49
C GLU A 299 0.78 -20.34 -24.74
N ALA A 300 2.05 -20.37 -25.12
CA ALA A 300 2.80 -19.14 -25.39
C ALA A 300 2.33 -18.52 -26.71
N GLN A 301 1.95 -17.25 -26.69
CA GLN A 301 1.50 -16.53 -27.89
C GLN A 301 2.62 -15.67 -28.47
N ASN A 302 3.34 -14.95 -27.61
CA ASN A 302 4.51 -14.13 -27.95
C ASN A 302 5.40 -13.94 -26.69
N PRO A 303 6.56 -13.25 -26.76
CA PRO A 303 7.47 -13.09 -25.62
C PRO A 303 6.87 -12.42 -24.38
N THR A 304 5.76 -11.68 -24.50
CA THR A 304 5.14 -10.96 -23.38
C THR A 304 3.71 -11.39 -23.10
N THR A 305 3.19 -12.42 -23.77
CA THR A 305 1.80 -12.86 -23.67
C THR A 305 1.67 -14.37 -23.59
N GLN A 306 0.93 -14.83 -22.59
CA GLN A 306 0.61 -16.24 -22.37
C GLN A 306 -0.90 -16.45 -22.37
N LYS A 307 -1.40 -17.38 -23.17
CA LYS A 307 -2.79 -17.83 -23.11
C LYS A 307 -2.91 -18.97 -22.10
N ILE A 308 -3.86 -18.88 -21.19
CA ILE A 308 -4.15 -19.92 -20.18
C ILE A 308 -5.50 -20.54 -20.50
N LEU A 309 -5.55 -21.87 -20.55
CA LEU A 309 -6.75 -22.67 -20.77
C LEU A 309 -6.93 -23.64 -19.61
N TRP A 310 -8.17 -23.99 -19.31
CA TRP A 310 -8.50 -24.98 -18.27
C TRP A 310 -9.82 -25.66 -18.60
N GLN A 311 -10.22 -26.62 -17.76
CA GLN A 311 -11.54 -27.24 -17.79
C GLN A 311 -12.21 -27.01 -16.44
N GLY A 312 -13.38 -26.37 -16.44
CA GLY A 312 -14.20 -26.23 -15.24
C GLY A 312 -15.41 -27.14 -15.27
N ALA A 313 -15.95 -27.45 -14.08
CA ALA A 313 -17.25 -28.07 -13.90
C ALA A 313 -18.12 -27.13 -13.06
N GLU A 314 -19.26 -26.69 -13.60
CA GLU A 314 -20.30 -25.95 -12.85
C GLU A 314 -19.85 -24.62 -12.18
N HIS A 315 -18.91 -23.89 -12.79
CA HIS A 315 -18.52 -22.55 -12.33
C HIS A 315 -19.22 -21.43 -13.11
N GLN A 316 -19.56 -20.35 -12.42
CA GLN A 316 -20.17 -19.14 -12.97
C GLN A 316 -19.11 -18.11 -13.41
N GLN A 317 -17.96 -18.10 -12.75
CA GLN A 317 -16.84 -17.19 -13.05
C GLN A 317 -15.51 -17.87 -12.71
N TYR A 318 -14.45 -17.43 -13.37
CA TYR A 318 -13.08 -17.83 -13.10
C TYR A 318 -12.18 -16.64 -12.80
N LYS A 319 -11.09 -16.91 -12.08
CA LYS A 319 -10.05 -15.93 -11.77
C LYS A 319 -8.68 -16.59 -11.88
N VAL A 320 -7.82 -16.04 -12.73
CA VAL A 320 -6.44 -16.51 -12.90
C VAL A 320 -5.53 -15.62 -12.08
N GLN A 321 -4.76 -16.23 -11.17
CA GLN A 321 -3.72 -15.56 -10.42
C GLN A 321 -2.35 -15.95 -10.96
N TYR A 322 -1.45 -14.99 -11.14
CA TYR A 322 -0.08 -15.25 -11.58
C TYR A 322 0.94 -14.33 -10.89
N ARG A 323 2.19 -14.79 -10.78
CA ARG A 323 3.32 -14.00 -10.23
C ARG A 323 4.65 -14.48 -10.80
N LYS A 324 5.67 -13.63 -10.77
CA LYS A 324 7.03 -13.99 -11.21
C LYS A 324 7.66 -14.98 -10.25
N LYS A 325 8.22 -16.08 -10.76
CA LYS A 325 8.94 -17.07 -9.95
C LYS A 325 10.28 -16.49 -9.52
N ASN A 326 10.67 -16.70 -8.26
CA ASN A 326 11.91 -16.17 -7.66
C ASN A 326 12.01 -14.64 -7.60
N TYR A 327 10.88 -13.94 -7.42
CA TYR A 327 10.91 -12.50 -7.14
C TYR A 327 11.57 -12.23 -5.78
N THR A 328 12.77 -11.64 -5.80
CA THR A 328 13.41 -11.04 -4.63
C THR A 328 13.03 -9.57 -4.58
N SER A 329 12.30 -9.16 -3.54
CA SER A 329 12.00 -7.74 -3.30
C SER A 329 13.31 -6.94 -3.17
N PRO A 330 13.41 -5.72 -3.72
CA PRO A 330 14.54 -4.82 -3.48
C PRO A 330 14.77 -4.49 -1.99
N SER A 331 13.75 -4.71 -1.16
CA SER A 331 13.76 -4.51 0.31
C SER A 331 14.34 -5.67 1.12
N GLY A 332 14.96 -6.69 0.51
CA GLY A 332 15.71 -7.72 1.22
C GLY A 332 14.89 -8.68 2.11
N GLY A 333 13.55 -8.62 2.05
CA GLY A 333 12.68 -9.63 2.65
C GLY A 333 12.67 -10.91 1.81
N GLY A 334 13.14 -12.03 2.37
CA GLY A 334 13.07 -13.32 1.71
C GLY A 334 11.62 -13.79 1.50
N TRP A 335 11.31 -14.34 0.33
CA TRP A 335 10.18 -15.19 -0.13
C TRP A 335 8.72 -14.94 0.34
N GLU A 336 8.45 -14.07 1.30
CA GLU A 336 7.11 -13.72 1.81
C GLU A 336 6.70 -12.35 1.25
N GLY A 337 5.93 -12.32 0.16
CA GLY A 337 5.31 -11.07 -0.30
C GLY A 337 5.19 -10.80 -1.80
N ALA A 338 5.49 -11.76 -2.69
CA ALA A 338 5.18 -11.56 -4.11
C ALA A 338 3.65 -11.51 -4.30
N VAL A 339 3.11 -10.30 -4.52
CA VAL A 339 1.69 -10.04 -4.77
C VAL A 339 1.26 -10.81 -6.03
N TRP A 340 0.16 -11.57 -5.92
CA TRP A 340 -0.45 -12.23 -7.07
C TRP A 340 -1.19 -11.20 -7.92
N PHE A 341 -0.89 -11.14 -9.21
CA PHE A 341 -1.69 -10.42 -10.19
C PHE A 341 -2.93 -11.24 -10.55
N GLU A 342 -4.07 -10.58 -10.83
CA GLU A 342 -5.35 -11.26 -11.05
C GLU A 342 -5.97 -10.89 -12.40
N ASN A 343 -6.41 -11.89 -13.18
CA ASN A 343 -7.22 -11.73 -14.37
C ASN A 343 -8.55 -12.48 -14.20
N ASN A 344 -9.68 -11.77 -14.28
CA ASN A 344 -11.01 -12.40 -14.30
C ASN A 344 -11.31 -13.01 -15.67
N ALA A 345 -12.06 -14.11 -15.68
CA ALA A 345 -12.54 -14.76 -16.89
C ALA A 345 -13.95 -15.32 -16.72
N TYR A 346 -14.77 -15.23 -17.76
CA TYR A 346 -16.12 -15.79 -17.81
C TYR A 346 -16.22 -17.02 -18.73
N SER A 347 -15.08 -17.42 -19.31
CA SER A 347 -14.90 -18.62 -20.12
C SER A 347 -13.71 -19.42 -19.60
N GLU A 348 -13.57 -20.67 -20.04
CA GLU A 348 -12.50 -21.61 -19.66
C GLU A 348 -11.11 -21.29 -20.24
N GLN A 349 -10.90 -20.03 -20.63
CA GLN A 349 -9.64 -19.51 -21.14
C GLN A 349 -9.49 -18.02 -20.81
N THR A 350 -8.25 -17.55 -20.69
CA THR A 350 -7.89 -16.13 -20.63
C THR A 350 -6.48 -15.92 -21.17
N SER A 351 -6.07 -14.67 -21.38
CA SER A 351 -4.68 -14.33 -21.72
C SER A 351 -4.10 -13.40 -20.68
N ILE A 352 -2.84 -13.63 -20.34
CA ILE A 352 -2.02 -12.80 -19.47
C ILE A 352 -1.07 -12.01 -20.36
N TYR A 353 -1.07 -10.70 -20.20
CA TYR A 353 -0.30 -9.75 -21.02
C TYR A 353 0.82 -9.10 -20.19
N ASN A 354 1.70 -8.35 -20.86
CA ASN A 354 2.78 -7.57 -20.24
C ASN A 354 3.73 -8.39 -19.38
N LEU A 355 3.95 -9.66 -19.76
CA LEU A 355 4.92 -10.52 -19.12
C LEU A 355 6.34 -10.17 -19.59
N GLU A 356 7.33 -10.39 -18.74
CA GLU A 356 8.72 -10.24 -19.15
C GLU A 356 9.15 -11.38 -20.07
N PRO A 357 9.87 -11.11 -21.18
CA PRO A 357 10.42 -12.14 -22.05
C PRO A 357 11.41 -13.08 -21.36
N GLY A 358 11.34 -14.38 -21.66
CA GLY A 358 12.22 -15.41 -21.11
C GLY A 358 12.10 -15.62 -19.59
N THR A 359 11.04 -15.11 -18.97
CA THR A 359 10.81 -15.15 -17.52
C THR A 359 9.83 -16.26 -17.15
N THR A 360 10.09 -16.93 -16.04
CA THR A 360 9.20 -17.98 -15.50
C THR A 360 8.22 -17.41 -14.49
N TYR A 361 6.94 -17.77 -14.64
CA TYR A 361 5.84 -17.34 -13.78
C TYR A 361 5.18 -18.55 -13.13
N GLU A 362 4.71 -18.36 -11.90
CA GLU A 362 3.78 -19.27 -11.22
C GLU A 362 2.35 -18.77 -11.46
N TYR A 363 1.40 -19.69 -11.70
CA TYR A 363 -0.01 -19.35 -11.90
C TYR A 363 -0.97 -20.40 -11.32
N ARG A 364 -2.18 -19.98 -10.97
CA ARG A 364 -3.29 -20.86 -10.55
C ARG A 364 -4.62 -20.30 -11.05
N VAL A 365 -5.60 -21.18 -11.28
CA VAL A 365 -6.92 -20.79 -11.76
C VAL A 365 -7.95 -21.14 -10.68
N GLY A 366 -8.76 -20.16 -10.31
CA GLY A 366 -9.87 -20.30 -9.39
C GLY A 366 -11.20 -20.32 -10.10
N GLY A 367 -12.13 -21.14 -9.64
CA GLY A 367 -13.52 -21.20 -10.12
C GLY A 367 -14.50 -20.84 -9.01
N MET A 368 -15.54 -20.08 -9.35
CA MET A 368 -16.62 -19.68 -8.44
C MET A 368 -17.90 -20.43 -8.81
N CYS A 369 -18.39 -21.30 -7.92
CA CYS A 369 -19.58 -22.14 -8.19
C CYS A 369 -20.93 -21.41 -7.93
N LYS A 370 -20.96 -20.44 -7.01
CA LYS A 370 -22.14 -19.60 -6.73
C LYS A 370 -21.72 -18.14 -6.50
N GLU A 371 -22.58 -17.19 -6.89
CA GLU A 371 -22.36 -15.77 -6.61
C GLU A 371 -22.03 -15.53 -5.12
N ASN A 372 -21.01 -14.71 -4.87
CA ASN A 372 -20.51 -14.34 -3.54
C ASN A 372 -19.95 -15.48 -2.67
N THR A 373 -19.75 -16.68 -3.23
CA THR A 373 -19.05 -17.79 -2.54
C THR A 373 -17.56 -17.90 -2.88
N GLY A 374 -17.05 -16.88 -3.61
CA GLY A 374 -15.68 -16.68 -4.12
C GLY A 374 -15.02 -17.92 -4.77
N PHE A 375 -13.69 -17.96 -4.83
CA PHE A 375 -12.96 -18.80 -5.80
C PHE A 375 -12.23 -19.98 -5.16
N THR A 376 -12.52 -21.20 -5.62
CA THR A 376 -11.75 -22.40 -5.32
C THR A 376 -10.61 -22.55 -6.32
N TYR A 377 -9.35 -22.44 -5.84
CA TYR A 377 -8.15 -22.45 -6.69
C TYR A 377 -7.56 -23.84 -6.92
N SER A 378 -7.02 -24.03 -8.13
CA SER A 378 -6.16 -25.15 -8.50
C SER A 378 -4.83 -25.16 -7.74
N GLN A 379 -4.08 -26.25 -7.89
CA GLN A 379 -2.65 -26.25 -7.57
C GLN A 379 -1.90 -25.17 -8.39
N VAL A 380 -0.77 -24.70 -7.86
CA VAL A 380 0.11 -23.76 -8.56
C VAL A 380 0.85 -24.52 -9.67
N ASN A 381 0.75 -24.01 -10.89
CA ASN A 381 1.48 -24.45 -12.08
C ASN A 381 2.46 -23.37 -12.53
N GLU A 382 3.30 -23.69 -13.51
CA GLU A 382 4.32 -22.78 -14.02
C GLU A 382 4.28 -22.69 -15.54
N PHE A 383 4.67 -21.54 -16.07
CA PHE A 383 5.00 -21.37 -17.48
C PHE A 383 6.21 -20.45 -17.64
N THR A 384 6.91 -20.58 -18.75
CA THR A 384 8.02 -19.69 -19.12
C THR A 384 7.66 -18.99 -20.43
N THR A 385 7.75 -17.66 -20.44
CA THR A 385 7.48 -16.87 -21.65
C THR A 385 8.55 -17.12 -22.71
N MET A 386 8.21 -16.88 -23.98
CA MET A 386 9.20 -16.94 -25.05
C MET A 386 10.31 -15.91 -24.81
N ILE A 387 11.54 -16.25 -25.19
CA ILE A 387 12.65 -15.30 -25.19
C ILE A 387 12.40 -14.27 -26.31
N ALA A 388 12.59 -12.98 -26.04
CA ALA A 388 12.57 -11.98 -27.09
C ALA A 388 13.72 -12.28 -28.07
N ALA A 389 13.41 -12.49 -29.35
CA ALA A 389 14.43 -12.73 -30.36
C ALA A 389 15.47 -11.59 -30.32
N SER A 390 16.75 -11.94 -30.16
CA SER A 390 17.87 -10.99 -30.03
C SER A 390 18.27 -10.35 -31.37
N ASP A 391 17.36 -10.26 -32.32
CA ASP A 391 17.55 -9.47 -33.53
C ASP A 391 16.92 -8.11 -33.24
N THR A 392 17.69 -7.22 -32.61
CA THR A 392 17.44 -5.78 -32.72
C THR A 392 17.61 -5.41 -34.19
N PRO A 393 16.54 -5.13 -34.96
CA PRO A 393 16.74 -4.49 -36.25
C PRO A 393 17.16 -3.07 -35.89
N SER A 394 18.43 -2.71 -36.15
CA SER A 394 18.85 -1.32 -36.02
C SER A 394 18.13 -0.53 -37.11
N TYR A 395 17.00 0.08 -36.79
CA TYR A 395 16.29 0.97 -37.71
C TYR A 395 17.11 2.25 -37.88
N THR A 396 17.98 2.25 -38.88
CA THR A 396 18.72 3.43 -39.31
C THR A 396 17.85 4.15 -40.32
N CYS A 397 17.22 5.26 -39.92
CA CYS A 397 16.45 6.08 -40.84
C CYS A 397 17.38 6.63 -41.95
N GLY A 398 17.07 6.36 -43.22
CA GLY A 398 17.83 6.84 -44.38
C GLY A 398 18.36 5.79 -45.35
N ILE A 399 18.09 4.49 -45.13
CA ILE A 399 18.43 3.42 -46.07
C ILE A 399 17.14 2.73 -46.52
N THR A 400 16.81 2.80 -47.80
CA THR A 400 15.68 2.07 -48.39
C THR A 400 16.06 0.60 -48.57
N PRO A 401 15.43 -0.36 -47.87
CA PRO A 401 15.72 -1.78 -48.05
C PRO A 401 15.25 -2.26 -49.43
N GLU A 402 15.98 -3.20 -50.00
CA GLU A 402 15.67 -3.80 -51.31
C GLU A 402 14.69 -4.96 -51.10
N ILE A 403 13.39 -4.71 -51.29
CA ILE A 403 12.33 -5.71 -51.07
C ILE A 403 12.26 -6.66 -52.28
N VAL A 404 12.65 -7.93 -52.09
CA VAL A 404 12.60 -8.97 -53.14
C VAL A 404 11.32 -9.79 -53.00
N ILE A 405 10.33 -9.54 -53.85
CA ILE A 405 9.06 -10.29 -53.91
C ILE A 405 9.12 -11.33 -55.04
N THR A 406 9.27 -12.61 -54.69
CA THR A 406 9.36 -13.73 -55.63
C THR A 406 8.00 -14.29 -56.03
N ASN A 407 7.01 -14.28 -55.14
CA ASN A 407 5.65 -14.75 -55.44
C ASN A 407 4.79 -13.62 -56.05
N LYS A 408 4.19 -13.89 -57.20
CA LYS A 408 3.29 -12.96 -57.91
C LYS A 408 1.86 -13.51 -58.07
N LYS A 409 1.53 -14.64 -57.44
CA LYS A 409 0.17 -15.20 -57.46
C LYS A 409 -0.76 -14.29 -56.64
N PRO A 410 -1.85 -13.75 -57.19
CA PRO A 410 -2.74 -12.84 -56.46
C PRO A 410 -3.49 -13.54 -55.32
N LEU A 411 -3.73 -12.82 -54.23
CA LEU A 411 -4.59 -13.27 -53.12
C LEU A 411 -6.06 -13.26 -53.56
N GLU A 412 -6.83 -14.29 -53.18
CA GLU A 412 -8.23 -14.45 -53.64
C GLU A 412 -9.23 -13.66 -52.81
N ALA A 413 -9.02 -13.55 -51.50
CA ALA A 413 -9.84 -12.78 -50.58
C ALA A 413 -8.98 -12.26 -49.42
N LEU A 414 -9.30 -11.06 -48.94
CA LEU A 414 -8.69 -10.42 -47.78
C LEU A 414 -9.76 -10.29 -46.69
N VAL A 415 -9.52 -10.84 -45.51
CA VAL A 415 -10.51 -10.86 -44.42
C VAL A 415 -10.11 -9.87 -43.32
N ILE A 416 -11.10 -9.40 -42.55
CA ILE A 416 -10.87 -8.57 -41.37
C ILE A 416 -9.97 -9.34 -40.38
N ASN A 417 -8.96 -8.64 -39.85
CA ASN A 417 -7.87 -9.14 -39.01
C ASN A 417 -6.77 -9.93 -39.73
N ASP A 418 -6.83 -10.11 -41.06
CA ASP A 418 -5.67 -10.59 -41.81
C ASP A 418 -4.52 -9.57 -41.68
N VAL A 419 -3.28 -10.09 -41.72
CA VAL A 419 -2.06 -9.27 -41.66
C VAL A 419 -1.30 -9.44 -42.96
N PHE A 420 -1.07 -8.35 -43.69
CA PHE A 420 -0.22 -8.34 -44.87
C PHE A 420 0.97 -7.40 -44.68
N THR A 421 2.08 -7.65 -45.36
CA THR A 421 3.30 -6.84 -45.24
C THR A 421 3.40 -5.80 -46.34
N ALA A 422 3.65 -4.55 -45.94
CA ALA A 422 3.99 -3.44 -46.83
C ALA A 422 5.44 -3.03 -46.56
N GLY A 423 6.38 -3.67 -47.25
CA GLY A 423 7.80 -3.60 -46.89
C GLY A 423 8.07 -4.26 -45.53
N ASP A 424 8.70 -3.52 -44.62
CA ASP A 424 9.01 -4.02 -43.26
C ASP A 424 7.84 -3.87 -42.28
N PHE A 425 6.73 -3.26 -42.69
CA PHE A 425 5.62 -2.95 -41.81
C PHE A 425 4.46 -3.95 -41.98
N PRO A 426 4.08 -4.68 -40.91
CA PRO A 426 2.88 -5.51 -40.91
C PRO A 426 1.64 -4.63 -40.76
N VAL A 427 0.71 -4.74 -41.72
CA VAL A 427 -0.58 -4.04 -41.73
C VAL A 427 -1.67 -5.01 -41.30
N THR A 428 -2.34 -4.72 -40.18
CA THR A 428 -3.51 -5.48 -39.73
C THR A 428 -4.79 -4.88 -40.30
N VAL A 429 -5.53 -5.66 -41.08
CA VAL A 429 -6.76 -5.21 -41.76
C VAL A 429 -7.91 -5.08 -40.77
N LYS A 430 -8.67 -3.98 -40.84
CA LYS A 430 -9.88 -3.77 -40.03
C LYS A 430 -11.14 -3.59 -40.83
N GLU A 431 -11.01 -3.19 -42.09
CA GLU A 431 -12.10 -3.15 -43.03
C GLU A 431 -11.57 -3.44 -44.43
N VAL A 432 -12.36 -4.15 -45.23
CA VAL A 432 -12.14 -4.33 -46.66
C VAL A 432 -13.34 -3.75 -47.38
N SER A 433 -13.18 -2.56 -47.94
CA SER A 433 -14.23 -1.84 -48.64
C SER A 433 -14.36 -2.25 -50.12
N PHE A 434 -13.34 -2.91 -50.67
CA PHE A 434 -13.34 -3.41 -52.05
C PHE A 434 -12.32 -4.55 -52.22
N GLY A 435 -12.60 -5.52 -53.11
CA GLY A 435 -11.63 -6.52 -53.56
C GLY A 435 -11.99 -7.98 -53.28
N ASN A 436 -12.92 -8.22 -52.35
CA ASN A 436 -13.50 -9.54 -52.14
C ASN A 436 -14.61 -9.79 -53.17
N VAL A 437 -14.61 -10.98 -53.79
CA VAL A 437 -15.59 -11.33 -54.83
C VAL A 437 -16.99 -11.38 -54.21
N GLU A 438 -17.90 -10.50 -54.64
CA GLU A 438 -19.33 -10.70 -54.41
C GLU A 438 -19.84 -11.81 -55.33
N SER A 439 -20.50 -12.81 -54.75
CA SER A 439 -21.27 -13.78 -55.51
C SER A 439 -22.45 -13.09 -56.20
N SER A 440 -22.34 -12.83 -57.51
CA SER A 440 -23.47 -12.37 -58.32
C SER A 440 -24.57 -13.45 -58.40
N PRO A 441 -25.86 -13.15 -58.18
CA PRO A 441 -26.96 -14.12 -58.29
C PRO A 441 -27.31 -14.53 -59.72
N SER A 442 -26.61 -14.02 -60.74
CA SER A 442 -27.02 -14.19 -62.14
C SER A 442 -25.83 -14.48 -63.06
N GLY A 443 -25.35 -15.73 -63.05
CA GLY A 443 -24.83 -16.50 -64.20
C GLY A 443 -23.83 -15.88 -65.20
N GLY A 444 -23.31 -14.68 -64.98
CA GLY A 444 -22.29 -14.01 -65.78
C GLY A 444 -20.99 -13.99 -65.00
N GLY A 445 -19.90 -14.43 -65.63
CA GLY A 445 -18.61 -14.69 -65.00
C GLY A 445 -18.17 -13.64 -63.98
N ALA A 446 -17.82 -14.11 -62.79
CA ALA A 446 -17.25 -13.29 -61.73
C ALA A 446 -15.96 -12.62 -62.25
N ALA A 447 -15.97 -11.30 -62.34
CA ALA A 447 -14.74 -10.53 -62.48
C ALA A 447 -14.02 -10.60 -61.12
N GLY A 448 -13.24 -11.69 -60.93
CA GLY A 448 -12.43 -11.89 -59.75
C GLY A 448 -11.50 -10.69 -59.55
N GLY A 449 -11.46 -10.16 -58.33
CA GLY A 449 -10.73 -8.94 -57.98
C GLY A 449 -9.22 -9.01 -58.15
N GLY A 450 -8.62 -9.96 -58.89
CA GLY A 450 -7.22 -9.89 -59.35
C GLY A 450 -6.14 -9.66 -58.28
N GLY A 451 -6.44 -9.88 -57.01
CA GLY A 451 -5.59 -9.54 -55.86
C GLY A 451 -5.61 -8.06 -55.45
N PHE A 452 -6.53 -7.24 -55.96
CA PHE A 452 -6.67 -5.82 -55.64
C PHE A 452 -7.67 -5.57 -54.51
N PHE A 453 -7.24 -4.87 -53.47
CA PHE A 453 -8.04 -4.58 -52.28
C PHE A 453 -8.00 -3.08 -51.92
N SER A 454 -9.11 -2.60 -51.36
CA SER A 454 -9.20 -1.29 -50.68
C SER A 454 -9.82 -1.47 -49.31
N GLY A 455 -9.47 -0.60 -48.37
CA GLY A 455 -9.90 -0.70 -46.99
C GLY A 455 -9.04 0.11 -46.04
N TRP A 456 -9.17 -0.16 -44.75
CA TRP A 456 -8.32 0.43 -43.73
C TRP A 456 -7.85 -0.61 -42.72
N GLY A 457 -6.75 -0.29 -42.07
CA GLY A 457 -6.12 -1.11 -41.06
C GLY A 457 -5.24 -0.27 -40.15
N TYR A 458 -4.34 -0.92 -39.42
CA TYR A 458 -3.29 -0.22 -38.70
C TYR A 458 -1.96 -0.94 -38.84
N ILE A 459 -0.87 -0.17 -38.74
CA ILE A 459 0.48 -0.70 -38.54
C ILE A 459 0.86 -0.55 -37.07
N THR A 460 1.61 -1.50 -36.54
CA THR A 460 2.17 -1.44 -35.19
C THR A 460 3.64 -1.09 -35.31
N VAL A 461 4.07 0.00 -34.68
CA VAL A 461 5.45 0.48 -34.75
C VAL A 461 6.22 0.05 -33.49
N PRO A 462 7.10 -0.97 -33.56
CA PRO A 462 7.67 -1.60 -32.37
C PRO A 462 8.60 -0.67 -31.55
N TYR A 463 9.26 0.27 -32.22
CA TYR A 463 10.14 1.26 -31.60
C TYR A 463 9.40 2.53 -31.12
N LEU A 464 8.07 2.56 -31.27
CA LEU A 464 7.18 3.57 -30.69
C LEU A 464 6.18 2.86 -29.77
N GLU A 465 6.68 2.02 -28.85
CA GLU A 465 5.88 1.25 -27.88
C GLU A 465 4.69 0.48 -28.48
N ASN A 466 4.84 -0.05 -29.69
CA ASN A 466 3.75 -0.72 -30.42
C ASN A 466 2.53 0.19 -30.72
N THR A 467 2.76 1.50 -30.84
CA THR A 467 1.74 2.46 -31.27
C THR A 467 1.08 2.00 -32.57
N LYS A 468 -0.25 1.98 -32.58
CA LYS A 468 -1.07 1.58 -33.72
C LYS A 468 -1.39 2.81 -34.55
N ILE A 469 -0.76 2.93 -35.72
CA ILE A 469 -1.01 4.03 -36.64
C ILE A 469 -2.05 3.57 -37.66
N LYS A 470 -3.18 4.28 -37.73
CA LYS A 470 -4.22 4.00 -38.73
C LYS A 470 -3.67 4.23 -40.13
N VAL A 471 -3.91 3.27 -41.00
CA VAL A 471 -3.54 3.33 -42.41
C VAL A 471 -4.72 3.02 -43.30
N ASN A 472 -4.82 3.75 -44.40
CA ASN A 472 -5.79 3.52 -45.46
C ASN A 472 -5.05 2.98 -46.69
N PHE A 473 -5.66 2.03 -47.38
CA PHE A 473 -5.13 1.52 -48.64
C PHE A 473 -6.24 1.53 -49.69
N ASN A 474 -5.90 2.05 -50.87
CA ASN A 474 -6.82 2.15 -51.99
C ASN A 474 -6.22 1.43 -53.20
N ARG A 475 -6.88 0.35 -53.62
CA ARG A 475 -6.53 -0.43 -54.81
C ARG A 475 -5.09 -0.96 -54.78
N ILE A 476 -4.70 -1.57 -53.66
CA ILE A 476 -3.41 -2.24 -53.48
C ILE A 476 -3.47 -3.69 -53.96
N LYS A 477 -2.36 -4.24 -54.46
CA LYS A 477 -2.29 -5.62 -54.92
C LYS A 477 -1.51 -6.51 -53.95
N ILE A 478 -2.14 -7.54 -53.42
CA ILE A 478 -1.55 -8.47 -52.45
C ILE A 478 -1.39 -9.86 -53.09
N ASN A 479 -0.25 -10.51 -52.90
CA ASN A 479 -0.02 -11.89 -53.34
C ASN A 479 -0.55 -12.92 -52.32
N SER A 480 -0.55 -14.20 -52.68
CA SER A 480 -1.03 -15.30 -51.82
C SER A 480 -0.18 -15.51 -50.55
N ASP A 481 0.98 -14.88 -50.43
CA ASP A 481 1.83 -14.91 -49.24
C ASP A 481 1.60 -13.66 -48.36
N TYR A 482 0.54 -12.91 -48.62
CA TYR A 482 0.17 -11.68 -47.90
C TYR A 482 1.26 -10.60 -47.96
N GLN A 483 1.89 -10.44 -49.12
CA GLN A 483 2.86 -9.37 -49.37
C GLN A 483 2.28 -8.36 -50.37
N LEU A 484 2.46 -7.07 -50.08
CA LEU A 484 2.09 -5.98 -50.98
C LEU A 484 3.00 -6.00 -52.22
N THR A 485 2.42 -6.27 -53.37
CA THR A 485 3.14 -6.40 -54.65
C THR A 485 2.99 -5.19 -55.57
N GLU A 486 1.96 -4.37 -55.37
CA GLU A 486 1.66 -3.17 -56.16
C GLU A 486 0.78 -2.20 -55.35
N GLY A 487 0.96 -0.89 -55.51
CA GLY A 487 0.21 0.14 -54.76
C GLY A 487 0.92 0.64 -53.50
N VAL A 488 0.30 1.59 -52.79
CA VAL A 488 0.87 2.25 -51.62
C VAL A 488 -0.16 2.31 -50.49
N VAL A 489 0.31 2.13 -49.27
CA VAL A 489 -0.47 2.27 -48.03
C VAL A 489 -0.21 3.66 -47.45
N PHE A 490 -1.26 4.42 -47.15
CA PHE A 490 -1.17 5.79 -46.64
C PHE A 490 -1.53 5.85 -45.16
N THR A 491 -0.75 6.57 -44.35
CA THR A 491 -1.10 6.85 -42.95
C THR A 491 -2.17 7.95 -42.87
N ASP A 492 -3.21 7.73 -42.07
CA ASP A 492 -4.28 8.70 -41.84
C ASP A 492 -3.82 9.72 -40.78
N TYR A 493 -3.08 10.76 -41.20
CA TYR A 493 -2.69 11.85 -40.31
C TYR A 493 -3.74 12.98 -40.40
N ASP A 494 -4.66 13.01 -39.43
CA ASP A 494 -5.62 14.10 -39.24
C ASP A 494 -5.12 15.05 -38.14
N LYS A 495 -4.94 16.32 -38.49
CA LYS A 495 -4.46 17.37 -37.59
C LYS A 495 -5.52 17.83 -36.57
N ASN A 496 -6.79 17.45 -36.76
CA ASN A 496 -7.93 18.02 -36.00
C ASN A 496 -8.80 16.99 -35.26
N TRP A 497 -8.44 15.69 -35.22
CA TRP A 497 -9.03 14.68 -34.31
C TRP A 497 -10.59 14.69 -34.25
N GLY A 498 -11.26 14.66 -35.40
CA GLY A 498 -12.72 14.90 -35.45
C GLY A 498 -13.64 13.69 -35.26
N GLY A 499 -13.16 12.48 -34.93
CA GLY A 499 -13.94 11.25 -35.15
C GLY A 499 -13.79 10.10 -34.16
N VAL A 500 -13.20 10.31 -32.98
CA VAL A 500 -13.17 9.31 -31.91
C VAL A 500 -13.85 9.93 -30.70
N ASN A 501 -14.97 9.35 -30.27
CA ASN A 501 -15.52 9.62 -28.96
C ASN A 501 -14.56 9.03 -27.92
N ASP A 502 -13.68 9.89 -27.39
CA ASP A 502 -12.96 9.63 -26.16
C ASP A 502 -13.97 9.65 -25.00
N VAL A 503 -14.15 8.50 -24.36
CA VAL A 503 -14.85 8.38 -23.09
C VAL A 503 -13.76 8.20 -22.03
N GLY A 504 -13.33 9.32 -21.48
CA GLY A 504 -12.25 9.35 -20.48
C GLY A 504 -11.69 10.74 -20.28
N ASP A 505 -12.55 11.76 -20.26
CA ASP A 505 -12.11 13.14 -20.11
C ASP A 505 -13.05 13.82 -19.16
N GLU A 506 -12.58 14.22 -17.98
CA GLU A 506 -13.13 15.36 -17.26
C GLU A 506 -12.36 15.71 -15.97
N VAL A 507 -12.08 17.01 -15.81
CA VAL A 507 -11.85 17.60 -14.48
C VAL A 507 -13.15 17.42 -13.70
N ALA A 508 -13.22 16.50 -12.74
CA ALA A 508 -14.48 15.94 -12.20
C ALA A 508 -15.59 16.94 -11.89
N VAL A 509 -15.25 18.13 -11.38
CA VAL A 509 -16.21 19.22 -11.13
C VAL A 509 -16.65 19.93 -12.42
N LEU A 510 -15.70 20.28 -13.30
CA LEU A 510 -16.00 20.85 -14.62
C LEU A 510 -16.69 19.83 -15.52
N GLY A 511 -16.55 18.55 -15.22
CA GLY A 511 -17.18 17.45 -15.92
C GLY A 511 -18.61 17.16 -15.54
N SER A 512 -18.83 17.06 -14.24
CA SER A 512 -20.17 17.10 -13.68
C SER A 512 -20.94 18.32 -14.19
N LEU A 513 -20.28 19.48 -14.34
CA LEU A 513 -20.89 20.67 -14.94
C LEU A 513 -21.30 20.45 -16.40
N THR A 514 -20.41 19.91 -17.24
CA THR A 514 -20.69 19.71 -18.66
C THR A 514 -21.75 18.65 -18.91
N ASP A 515 -21.83 17.61 -18.09
CA ASP A 515 -22.87 16.59 -18.20
C ASP A 515 -24.25 17.10 -17.78
N VAL A 516 -24.31 17.88 -16.70
CA VAL A 516 -25.55 18.51 -16.26
C VAL A 516 -26.01 19.56 -17.28
N VAL A 517 -25.08 20.31 -17.88
CA VAL A 517 -25.39 21.24 -18.97
C VAL A 517 -25.91 20.51 -20.21
N LYS A 518 -25.26 19.40 -20.64
CA LYS A 518 -25.77 18.57 -21.76
C LYS A 518 -27.19 18.08 -21.51
N GLN A 519 -27.54 17.72 -20.27
CA GLN A 519 -28.91 17.36 -19.92
C GLN A 519 -29.86 18.55 -20.15
N ALA A 520 -29.51 19.75 -19.66
CA ALA A 520 -30.31 20.97 -19.86
C ALA A 520 -30.53 21.33 -21.34
N LEU A 521 -29.55 21.03 -22.21
CA LEU A 521 -29.63 21.28 -23.66
C LEU A 521 -30.60 20.34 -24.40
N THR A 522 -30.93 19.19 -23.80
CA THR A 522 -31.83 18.18 -24.42
C THR A 522 -33.29 18.33 -24.00
N LEU A 523 -33.59 19.23 -23.06
CA LEU A 523 -34.94 19.40 -22.53
C LEU A 523 -35.81 20.22 -23.46
N ASP A 524 -37.04 19.73 -23.68
CA ASP A 524 -38.11 20.52 -24.29
C ASP A 524 -38.89 21.27 -23.20
N ILE A 525 -39.25 22.52 -23.46
CA ILE A 525 -39.89 23.42 -22.49
C ILE A 525 -41.26 22.91 -22.04
N ASP A 526 -41.92 22.12 -22.88
CA ASP A 526 -43.25 21.55 -22.65
C ASP A 526 -43.23 20.16 -21.97
N SER A 527 -42.04 19.58 -21.77
CA SER A 527 -41.84 18.24 -21.22
C SER A 527 -42.22 18.14 -19.73
N ASP A 528 -42.86 17.04 -19.33
CA ASP A 528 -43.14 16.73 -17.91
C ASP A 528 -41.85 16.67 -17.05
N THR A 529 -40.71 16.37 -17.67
CA THR A 529 -39.38 16.34 -17.05
C THR A 529 -38.95 17.72 -16.53
N MET A 530 -39.49 18.80 -17.10
CA MET A 530 -39.17 20.19 -16.76
C MET A 530 -39.81 20.69 -15.45
N LYS A 531 -40.60 19.87 -14.75
CA LYS A 531 -41.16 20.21 -13.42
C LYS A 531 -40.07 20.50 -12.37
N ASN A 532 -38.83 20.08 -12.64
CA ASN A 532 -37.67 20.26 -11.76
C ASN A 532 -36.58 21.17 -12.35
N ILE A 533 -36.88 22.03 -13.35
CA ILE A 533 -35.85 22.89 -13.97
C ILE A 533 -35.09 23.72 -12.94
N ASN A 534 -35.75 24.25 -11.91
CA ASN A 534 -35.12 25.00 -10.82
C ASN A 534 -34.06 24.17 -10.09
N LYS A 535 -34.29 22.86 -9.90
CA LYS A 535 -33.31 21.96 -9.29
C LYS A 535 -32.10 21.76 -10.21
N LEU A 536 -32.33 21.69 -11.52
CA LEU A 536 -31.26 21.52 -12.50
C LEU A 536 -30.41 22.80 -12.60
N THR A 537 -31.04 23.98 -12.65
CA THR A 537 -30.35 25.27 -12.65
C THR A 537 -29.60 25.50 -11.35
N ASP A 538 -30.16 25.13 -10.19
CA ASP A 538 -29.47 25.15 -8.90
C ASP A 538 -28.20 24.29 -8.89
N VAL A 539 -28.27 23.07 -9.44
CA VAL A 539 -27.10 22.19 -9.56
C VAL A 539 -26.04 22.81 -10.46
N ILE A 540 -26.41 23.37 -11.62
CA ILE A 540 -25.49 24.07 -12.52
C ILE A 540 -24.80 25.24 -11.79
N ILE A 541 -25.57 26.09 -11.09
CA ILE A 541 -25.04 27.25 -10.37
C ILE A 541 -24.07 26.83 -9.26
N ASN A 542 -24.37 25.74 -8.54
CA ASN A 542 -23.47 25.22 -7.51
C ASN A 542 -22.16 24.68 -8.12
N LEU A 543 -22.24 23.93 -9.21
CA LEU A 543 -21.06 23.42 -9.91
C LEU A 543 -20.20 24.55 -10.51
N VAL A 544 -20.82 25.63 -10.98
CA VAL A 544 -20.10 26.85 -11.42
C VAL A 544 -19.32 27.49 -10.27
N LYS A 545 -19.90 27.56 -9.07
CA LYS A 545 -19.21 28.08 -7.87
C LYS A 545 -18.06 27.19 -7.42
N GLU A 546 -18.21 25.88 -7.53
CA GLU A 546 -17.20 24.90 -7.10
C GLU A 546 -16.07 24.71 -8.13
N GLY A 547 -16.35 24.97 -9.41
CA GLY A 547 -15.44 24.76 -10.54
C GLY A 547 -14.36 25.83 -10.72
N ASN A 548 -14.36 26.90 -9.91
CA ASN A 548 -13.40 28.01 -9.99
C ASN A 548 -13.24 28.60 -11.40
N LEU A 549 -14.34 28.69 -12.14
CA LEU A 549 -14.37 29.22 -13.50
C LEU A 549 -13.97 30.71 -13.55
N PRO A 550 -13.38 31.18 -14.66
CA PRO A 550 -13.19 32.60 -14.90
C PRO A 550 -14.51 33.37 -14.71
N LYS A 551 -14.48 34.49 -13.96
CA LYS A 551 -15.69 35.24 -13.56
C LYS A 551 -16.64 35.52 -14.73
N GLN A 552 -16.10 35.89 -15.89
CA GLN A 552 -16.90 36.17 -17.08
C GLN A 552 -17.65 34.94 -17.59
N LEU A 553 -17.01 33.77 -17.56
CA LEU A 553 -17.60 32.51 -17.99
C LEU A 553 -18.64 32.00 -16.97
N ALA A 554 -18.32 32.10 -15.68
CA ALA A 554 -19.27 31.80 -14.61
C ALA A 554 -20.56 32.64 -14.76
N THR A 555 -20.43 33.94 -14.98
CA THR A 555 -21.59 34.83 -15.21
C THR A 555 -22.38 34.46 -16.46
N LYS A 556 -21.74 34.06 -17.56
CA LYS A 556 -22.46 33.61 -18.77
C LYS A 556 -23.34 32.39 -18.48
N ILE A 557 -22.81 31.41 -17.74
CA ILE A 557 -23.53 30.17 -17.40
C ILE A 557 -24.67 30.47 -16.41
N GLU A 558 -24.43 31.31 -15.39
CA GLU A 558 -25.46 31.71 -14.43
C GLU A 558 -26.61 32.47 -15.11
N VAL A 559 -26.30 33.43 -15.97
CA VAL A 559 -27.31 34.20 -16.71
C VAL A 559 -28.14 33.29 -17.61
N ALA A 560 -27.49 32.41 -18.40
CA ALA A 560 -28.20 31.49 -19.26
C ALA A 560 -29.06 30.49 -18.47
N SER A 561 -28.58 30.01 -17.32
CA SER A 561 -29.31 29.08 -16.45
C SER A 561 -30.53 29.74 -15.82
N ASN A 562 -30.40 30.97 -15.32
CA ASN A 562 -31.53 31.73 -14.77
C ASN A 562 -32.58 32.03 -15.86
N GLN A 563 -32.14 32.34 -17.08
CA GLN A 563 -33.04 32.55 -18.22
C GLN A 563 -33.85 31.29 -18.56
N LEU A 564 -33.28 30.08 -18.46
CA LEU A 564 -34.03 28.84 -18.66
C LEU A 564 -35.17 28.69 -17.64
N GLU A 565 -34.90 28.99 -16.37
CA GLU A 565 -35.89 28.95 -15.30
C GLU A 565 -36.98 30.01 -15.51
N GLU A 566 -36.61 31.26 -15.78
CA GLU A 566 -37.55 32.36 -16.03
C GLU A 566 -38.46 32.08 -17.23
N MET A 567 -37.91 31.55 -18.33
CA MET A 567 -38.69 31.26 -19.53
C MET A 567 -39.62 30.06 -19.32
N LYS A 568 -39.22 29.06 -18.52
CA LYS A 568 -40.13 27.98 -18.14
C LYS A 568 -41.29 28.47 -17.29
N GLN A 569 -41.03 29.33 -16.31
CA GLN A 569 -42.09 29.94 -15.50
C GLN A 569 -43.05 30.77 -16.37
N SER A 570 -42.51 31.56 -17.31
CA SER A 570 -43.31 32.33 -18.27
C SER A 570 -44.17 31.43 -19.15
N TYR A 571 -43.65 30.29 -19.60
CA TYR A 571 -44.39 29.30 -20.38
C TYR A 571 -45.51 28.65 -19.56
N ASP A 572 -45.26 28.30 -18.30
CA ASP A 572 -46.28 27.70 -17.43
C ASP A 572 -47.46 28.64 -17.15
N VAL A 573 -47.16 29.92 -16.92
CA VAL A 573 -48.19 30.95 -16.76
C VAL A 573 -49.00 31.08 -18.04
N ALA A 574 -48.35 31.14 -19.21
CA ALA A 574 -49.04 31.23 -20.50
C ALA A 574 -49.88 29.97 -20.81
N LYS A 575 -49.41 28.78 -20.43
CA LYS A 575 -50.15 27.52 -20.56
C LYS A 575 -51.39 27.51 -19.66
N GLU A 576 -51.28 27.99 -18.42
CA GLU A 576 -52.41 28.12 -17.51
C GLU A 576 -53.44 29.16 -18.01
N GLU A 577 -52.98 30.26 -18.62
CA GLU A 577 -53.85 31.22 -19.31
C GLU A 577 -54.60 30.57 -20.48
N TYR A 578 -53.89 29.80 -21.32
CA TYR A 578 -54.47 29.06 -22.45
C TYR A 578 -55.54 28.04 -21.98
N ASP A 579 -55.28 27.30 -20.91
CA ASP A 579 -56.20 26.32 -20.35
C ASP A 579 -57.47 26.96 -19.75
N LYS A 580 -57.37 28.20 -19.26
CA LYS A 580 -58.49 28.96 -18.67
C LYS A 580 -59.26 29.82 -19.69
N ALA A 581 -58.69 30.07 -20.86
CA ALA A 581 -59.26 30.94 -21.90
C ALA A 581 -60.61 30.40 -22.43
N LYS A 582 -61.60 31.30 -22.53
CA LYS A 582 -62.97 30.95 -22.96
C LYS A 582 -63.29 31.40 -24.38
N THR A 583 -62.48 32.31 -24.92
CA THR A 583 -62.62 32.84 -26.28
C THR A 583 -61.44 32.42 -27.16
N TYR A 584 -61.63 32.50 -28.48
CA TYR A 584 -60.56 32.21 -29.44
C TYR A 584 -59.41 33.23 -29.32
N ASP A 585 -59.73 34.53 -29.25
CA ASP A 585 -58.74 35.60 -29.14
C ASP A 585 -57.86 35.48 -27.86
N GLU A 586 -58.44 35.05 -26.73
CA GLU A 586 -57.68 34.78 -25.50
C GLU A 586 -56.73 33.58 -25.64
N LYS A 587 -57.13 32.55 -26.41
CA LYS A 587 -56.27 31.39 -26.67
C LYS A 587 -55.12 31.74 -27.61
N GLU A 588 -55.40 32.48 -28.67
CA GLU A 588 -54.39 32.94 -29.63
C GLU A 588 -53.33 33.80 -28.94
N ALA A 589 -53.74 34.72 -28.06
CA ALA A 589 -52.80 35.54 -27.29
C ALA A 589 -51.95 34.74 -26.28
N ALA A 590 -52.51 33.70 -25.67
CA ALA A 590 -51.77 32.82 -24.75
C ALA A 590 -50.80 31.90 -25.51
N GLU A 591 -51.20 31.41 -26.70
CA GLU A 591 -50.36 30.63 -27.60
C GLU A 591 -49.16 31.44 -28.09
N GLU A 592 -49.35 32.70 -28.47
CA GLU A 592 -48.25 33.61 -28.83
C GLU A 592 -47.25 33.81 -27.67
N LYS A 593 -47.72 33.93 -26.43
CA LYS A 593 -46.85 34.00 -25.24
C LYS A 593 -46.06 32.70 -25.02
N MET A 594 -46.70 31.55 -25.24
CA MET A 594 -46.04 30.23 -25.15
C MET A 594 -44.95 30.08 -26.23
N GLU A 595 -45.23 30.49 -27.47
CA GLU A 595 -44.24 30.48 -28.56
C GLU A 595 -43.06 31.40 -28.27
N ASN A 596 -43.31 32.63 -27.79
CA ASN A 596 -42.26 33.58 -27.41
C ASN A 596 -41.39 33.06 -26.25
N ALA A 597 -42.01 32.44 -25.24
CA ALA A 597 -41.29 31.82 -24.12
C ALA A 597 -40.46 30.61 -24.60
N SER A 598 -41.00 29.79 -25.50
CA SER A 598 -40.29 28.65 -26.11
C SER A 598 -39.09 29.09 -26.95
N ALA A 599 -39.24 30.15 -27.75
CA ALA A 599 -38.15 30.72 -28.53
C ALA A 599 -37.03 31.26 -27.63
N SER A 600 -37.39 32.04 -26.60
CA SER A 600 -36.43 32.61 -25.65
C SER A 600 -35.73 31.53 -24.80
N PHE A 601 -36.41 30.43 -24.50
CA PHE A 601 -35.81 29.27 -23.84
C PHE A 601 -34.76 28.59 -24.72
N LYS A 602 -35.04 28.41 -26.03
CA LYS A 602 -34.05 27.90 -26.98
C LYS A 602 -32.84 28.83 -27.13
N ASP A 603 -33.04 30.14 -27.07
CA ASP A 603 -31.95 31.11 -27.06
C ASP A 603 -31.09 30.98 -25.78
N ALA A 604 -31.71 30.76 -24.62
CA ALA A 604 -31.00 30.47 -23.38
C ALA A 604 -30.21 29.15 -23.46
N GLN A 605 -30.78 28.09 -24.05
CA GLN A 605 -30.06 26.84 -24.31
C GLN A 605 -28.86 27.06 -25.24
N ARG A 606 -29.02 27.87 -26.29
CA ARG A 606 -27.93 28.21 -27.21
C ARG A 606 -26.80 28.95 -26.49
N ASN A 607 -27.13 29.94 -25.66
CA ASN A 607 -26.15 30.67 -24.85
C ASN A 607 -25.43 29.75 -23.86
N LEU A 608 -26.17 28.81 -23.25
CA LEU A 608 -25.60 27.81 -22.35
C LEU A 608 -24.65 26.86 -23.09
N ASN A 609 -24.99 26.43 -24.32
CA ASN A 609 -24.09 25.61 -25.14
C ASN A 609 -22.79 26.35 -25.52
N ILE A 610 -22.89 27.62 -25.90
CA ILE A 610 -21.70 28.44 -26.21
C ILE A 610 -20.80 28.55 -24.96
N ALA A 611 -21.38 28.80 -23.80
CA ALA A 611 -20.63 28.83 -22.55
C ALA A 611 -20.01 27.45 -22.21
N ASN A 612 -20.71 26.36 -22.51
CA ASN A 612 -20.20 25.00 -22.32
C ASN A 612 -18.99 24.70 -23.21
N GLU A 613 -19.01 25.15 -24.47
CA GLU A 613 -17.86 25.04 -25.37
C GLU A 613 -16.64 25.83 -24.85
N GLU A 614 -16.87 27.00 -24.24
CA GLU A 614 -15.82 27.77 -23.55
C GLU A 614 -15.26 27.02 -22.31
N VAL A 615 -16.10 26.31 -21.55
CA VAL A 615 -15.67 25.44 -20.42
C VAL A 615 -14.81 24.28 -20.93
N GLU A 616 -15.22 23.61 -22.01
CA GLU A 616 -14.45 22.52 -22.61
C GLU A 616 -13.08 22.99 -23.12
N LYS A 617 -13.03 24.19 -23.70
CA LYS A 617 -11.75 24.79 -24.10
C LYS A 617 -10.87 25.09 -22.89
N LEU A 618 -11.43 25.65 -21.82
CA LEU A 618 -10.70 25.93 -20.59
C LEU A 618 -10.13 24.65 -19.96
N LYS A 619 -10.90 23.55 -19.91
CA LYS A 619 -10.43 22.24 -19.42
C LYS A 619 -9.15 21.81 -20.14
N LYS A 620 -9.15 21.91 -21.47
CA LYS A 620 -8.00 21.56 -22.32
C LYS A 620 -6.79 22.46 -22.07
N GLU A 621 -7.01 23.77 -21.91
CA GLU A 621 -5.95 24.73 -21.61
C GLU A 621 -5.31 24.49 -20.24
N VAL A 622 -6.12 24.33 -19.20
CA VAL A 622 -5.68 24.04 -17.82
C VAL A 622 -4.86 22.75 -17.77
N ARG A 623 -5.37 21.68 -18.39
CA ARG A 623 -4.66 20.40 -18.47
C ARG A 623 -3.36 20.51 -19.23
N GLY A 624 -3.34 21.24 -20.35
CA GLY A 624 -2.14 21.47 -21.15
C GLY A 624 -1.04 22.15 -20.34
N ILE A 625 -1.39 23.12 -19.49
CA ILE A 625 -0.45 23.79 -18.58
C ILE A 625 0.10 22.82 -17.54
N ILE A 626 -0.76 22.02 -16.90
CA ILE A 626 -0.35 21.03 -15.89
C ILE A 626 0.58 19.97 -16.51
N LYS A 627 0.23 19.44 -17.69
CA LYS A 627 1.09 18.50 -18.43
C LYS A 627 2.46 19.09 -18.75
N LYS A 628 2.51 20.32 -19.26
CA LYS A 628 3.79 21.01 -19.52
C LYS A 628 4.62 21.19 -18.25
N ALA A 629 3.98 21.54 -17.13
CA ALA A 629 4.66 21.68 -15.84
C ALA A 629 5.22 20.33 -15.32
N ILE A 630 4.46 19.24 -15.40
CA ILE A 630 4.93 17.88 -15.06
C ILE A 630 6.13 17.48 -15.92
N LYS A 631 6.04 17.71 -17.23
CA LYS A 631 7.11 17.39 -18.19
C LYS A 631 8.40 18.16 -17.91
N GLU A 632 8.29 19.44 -17.57
CA GLU A 632 9.44 20.24 -17.18
C GLU A 632 10.05 19.75 -15.86
N LEU A 633 9.24 19.42 -14.85
CA LEU A 633 9.72 18.82 -13.59
C LEU A 633 10.45 17.49 -13.83
N TYR A 634 9.90 16.62 -14.69
CA TYR A 634 10.55 15.38 -15.08
C TYR A 634 11.93 15.64 -15.72
N ARG A 635 12.00 16.57 -16.68
CA ARG A 635 13.25 16.92 -17.35
C ARG A 635 14.30 17.46 -16.38
N GLU A 636 13.90 18.39 -15.52
CA GLU A 636 14.78 18.96 -14.48
C GLU A 636 15.24 17.91 -13.47
N GLY A 637 14.35 16.98 -13.10
CA GLY A 637 14.62 15.89 -12.19
C GLY A 637 15.60 14.88 -12.76
N LYS A 638 15.40 14.45 -14.02
CA LYS A 638 16.30 13.53 -14.73
C LYS A 638 17.73 14.07 -14.86
N GLU A 639 17.88 15.37 -15.13
CA GLU A 639 19.20 16.02 -15.17
C GLU A 639 19.92 16.01 -13.80
N LYS A 640 19.15 15.95 -12.71
CA LYS A 640 19.64 16.01 -11.32
C LYS A 640 19.58 14.67 -10.58
N GLU A 641 19.05 13.61 -11.18
CA GLU A 641 18.73 12.33 -10.52
C GLU A 641 19.93 11.72 -9.80
N VAL A 642 21.07 11.60 -10.49
CA VAL A 642 22.31 11.07 -9.91
C VAL A 642 22.81 11.94 -8.74
N LEU A 643 22.65 13.26 -8.85
CA LEU A 643 23.04 14.20 -7.80
C LEU A 643 22.11 14.11 -6.59
N LEU A 644 20.80 14.00 -6.82
CA LEU A 644 19.77 13.85 -5.78
C LEU A 644 19.94 12.51 -5.04
N LEU A 645 20.16 11.43 -5.78
CA LEU A 645 20.43 10.11 -5.21
C LEU A 645 21.71 10.12 -4.37
N SER A 646 22.79 10.71 -4.89
CA SER A 646 24.04 10.88 -4.15
C SER A 646 23.86 11.70 -2.88
N LYS A 647 23.10 12.80 -2.94
CA LYS A 647 22.77 13.64 -1.78
C LYS A 647 21.92 12.89 -0.75
N TYR A 648 20.91 12.15 -1.18
CA TYR A 648 20.09 11.30 -0.32
C TYR A 648 20.93 10.22 0.36
N THR A 649 21.71 9.44 -0.40
CA THR A 649 22.57 8.39 0.15
C THR A 649 23.59 8.94 1.13
N LYS A 650 24.18 10.10 0.84
CA LYS A 650 25.10 10.78 1.75
C LYS A 650 24.40 11.15 3.06
N ASN A 651 23.26 11.84 2.99
CA ASN A 651 22.53 12.30 4.16
C ASN A 651 21.96 11.12 4.99
N TYR A 652 21.50 10.06 4.31
CA TYR A 652 21.06 8.81 4.94
C TYR A 652 22.20 8.17 5.75
N ASN A 653 23.38 8.03 5.14
CA ASN A 653 24.55 7.46 5.82
C ASN A 653 25.07 8.34 6.96
N GLU A 654 24.95 9.67 6.85
CA GLU A 654 25.29 10.60 7.94
C GLU A 654 24.32 10.47 9.13
N VAL A 655 23.02 10.31 8.87
CA VAL A 655 22.03 10.02 9.91
C VAL A 655 22.27 8.63 10.51
N ILE A 656 22.36 7.57 9.71
CA ILE A 656 22.58 6.20 10.21
C ILE A 656 23.93 6.06 10.96
N GLY A 657 24.97 6.78 10.52
CA GLY A 657 26.29 6.77 11.15
C GLY A 657 26.34 7.42 12.53
N GLU A 658 25.45 8.36 12.85
CA GLU A 658 25.30 8.95 14.19
C GLU A 658 24.44 8.09 15.13
N TYR A 659 23.53 7.27 14.59
CA TYR A 659 22.61 6.41 15.33
C TYR A 659 22.98 4.92 15.21
N VAL A 660 24.22 4.56 15.56
CA VAL A 660 24.62 3.15 15.74
C VAL A 660 24.25 2.69 17.15
N ASN A 661 22.95 2.50 17.37
CA ASN A 661 22.35 1.60 18.37
C ASN A 661 20.99 1.17 17.80
N GLU A 662 20.80 -0.13 17.57
CA GLU A 662 19.64 -0.72 16.88
C GLU A 662 18.27 -0.49 17.59
N GLU A 663 18.24 0.18 18.75
CA GLU A 663 17.00 0.51 19.48
C GLU A 663 16.51 1.97 19.29
N ASP A 664 17.28 2.85 18.63
CA ASP A 664 16.89 4.25 18.39
C ASP A 664 16.54 4.57 16.92
N ILE A 665 16.54 3.57 16.03
CA ILE A 665 15.88 3.70 14.73
C ILE A 665 14.38 3.52 14.97
N ILE A 666 13.79 4.46 15.71
CA ILE A 666 12.39 4.79 15.51
C ILE A 666 12.28 5.03 14.01
N PHE A 667 11.54 4.16 13.33
CA PHE A 667 10.97 4.42 12.02
C PHE A 667 10.64 5.90 12.00
N ILE A 668 11.44 6.68 11.29
CA ILE A 668 11.06 8.05 11.07
C ILE A 668 10.04 7.99 9.93
N ASP A 669 8.90 7.41 10.29
CA ASP A 669 7.61 7.68 9.69
C ASP A 669 7.51 9.20 9.57
N PHE A 670 6.90 9.68 8.49
CA PHE A 670 6.57 11.09 8.22
C PHE A 670 5.84 11.75 9.42
N VAL A 671 6.55 12.08 10.49
CA VAL A 671 6.02 12.80 11.66
C VAL A 671 6.24 14.27 11.42
N ASP A 672 5.23 14.85 10.79
CA ASP A 672 4.66 16.16 11.08
C ASP A 672 5.54 17.13 11.91
N ILE A 673 6.55 17.72 11.25
CA ILE A 673 7.37 18.82 11.80
C ILE A 673 6.51 20.05 12.13
N LYS A 674 5.23 20.09 11.71
CA LYS A 674 4.29 21.15 12.10
C LYS A 674 3.64 20.95 13.48
N ASN A 675 3.62 19.73 14.04
CA ASN A 675 2.92 19.44 15.29
C ASN A 675 3.81 19.13 16.50
N THR A 676 5.12 18.99 16.35
CA THR A 676 6.04 18.95 17.50
C THR A 676 6.35 20.35 18.02
N GLN A 677 5.48 20.87 18.88
CA GLN A 677 5.93 21.87 19.86
C GLN A 677 6.91 21.18 20.83
N GLY A 678 8.21 21.37 20.62
CA GLY A 678 9.22 21.14 21.66
C GLY A 678 10.34 20.12 21.36
N ALA A 679 10.37 19.45 20.21
CA ALA A 679 11.51 18.61 19.82
C ALA A 679 12.46 19.39 18.90
N THR A 680 13.68 19.68 19.36
CA THR A 680 14.77 20.19 18.50
C THR A 680 15.22 19.08 17.55
N VAL A 681 14.59 18.98 16.38
CA VAL A 681 15.07 18.14 15.27
C VAL A 681 16.42 18.69 14.80
N SER A 682 17.45 17.84 14.76
CA SER A 682 18.80 18.23 14.32
C SER A 682 18.76 18.72 12.86
N ASN A 683 19.69 19.60 12.49
CA ASN A 683 19.76 20.10 11.11
C ASN A 683 20.08 18.96 10.12
N GLN A 684 20.85 17.94 10.52
CA GLN A 684 21.14 16.78 9.68
C GLN A 684 19.88 15.97 9.34
N ILE A 685 18.97 15.77 10.31
CA ILE A 685 17.70 15.06 10.07
C ILE A 685 16.79 15.87 9.12
N LYS A 686 16.77 17.20 9.25
CA LYS A 686 16.03 18.07 8.32
C LYS A 686 16.60 18.00 6.90
N GLU A 687 17.93 17.97 6.77
CA GLU A 687 18.62 17.85 5.49
C GLU A 687 18.39 16.48 4.83
N PHE A 688 18.29 15.41 5.63
CA PHE A 688 17.89 14.09 5.16
C PHE A 688 16.46 14.09 4.59
N TYR A 689 15.46 14.54 5.36
CA TYR A 689 14.07 14.63 4.86
C TYR A 689 13.95 15.49 3.62
N GLN A 690 14.67 16.61 3.58
CA GLN A 690 14.65 17.46 2.40
C GLN A 690 15.21 16.72 1.19
N SER A 691 16.31 15.98 1.33
CA SER A 691 16.87 15.20 0.21
C SER A 691 15.98 14.04 -0.24
N GLU A 692 15.26 13.41 0.69
CA GLU A 692 14.30 12.35 0.40
C GLU A 692 13.09 12.89 -0.36
N ILE A 693 12.52 13.99 0.13
CA ILE A 693 11.43 14.71 -0.52
C ILE A 693 11.83 15.17 -1.94
N ASP A 694 13.03 15.72 -2.11
CA ASP A 694 13.51 16.18 -3.42
C ASP A 694 13.64 15.01 -4.42
N LEU A 695 14.10 13.84 -3.95
CA LEU A 695 14.21 12.62 -4.75
C LEU A 695 12.83 12.04 -5.09
N LEU A 696 11.94 11.89 -4.10
CA LEU A 696 10.60 11.35 -4.30
C LEU A 696 9.74 12.26 -5.19
N SER A 697 9.86 13.59 -5.08
CA SER A 697 9.17 14.53 -5.97
C SER A 697 9.59 14.37 -7.43
N THR A 698 10.86 14.03 -7.65
CA THR A 698 11.42 13.75 -8.98
C THR A 698 10.88 12.43 -9.55
N LEU A 699 10.89 11.37 -8.74
CA LEU A 699 10.35 10.06 -9.12
C LEU A 699 8.83 10.14 -9.39
N PHE A 700 8.10 10.90 -8.58
CA PHE A 700 6.66 11.11 -8.78
C PHE A 700 6.37 11.84 -10.10
N SER A 701 7.19 12.84 -10.46
CA SER A 701 7.09 13.51 -11.76
C SER A 701 7.39 12.57 -12.93
N GLN A 702 8.31 11.62 -12.74
CA GLN A 702 8.63 10.59 -13.73
C GLN A 702 7.46 9.62 -13.94
N VAL A 703 6.87 9.10 -12.86
CA VAL A 703 5.69 8.22 -12.94
C VAL A 703 4.54 8.92 -13.66
N LEU A 704 4.32 10.21 -13.39
CA LEU A 704 3.27 10.98 -14.03
C LEU A 704 3.53 11.25 -15.53
N GLU A 705 4.76 11.57 -15.93
CA GLU A 705 5.10 11.74 -17.36
C GLU A 705 5.01 10.40 -18.11
N GLU A 706 5.46 9.29 -17.51
CA GLU A 706 5.42 7.94 -18.10
C GLU A 706 3.99 7.37 -18.18
N SER A 707 3.07 7.86 -17.33
CA SER A 707 1.72 7.31 -17.27
C SER A 707 0.88 7.61 -18.51
N GLU A 708 1.13 8.71 -19.23
CA GLU A 708 0.30 9.33 -20.31
C GLU A 708 -1.24 9.35 -20.07
N ASN A 709 -1.70 8.88 -18.92
CA ASN A 709 -3.08 8.56 -18.61
C ASN A 709 -3.77 9.79 -18.03
N GLU A 710 -4.78 10.28 -18.77
CA GLU A 710 -5.59 11.43 -18.36
C GLU A 710 -6.30 11.22 -17.02
N GLU A 711 -6.64 9.98 -16.66
CA GLU A 711 -7.21 9.63 -15.36
C GLU A 711 -6.22 9.86 -14.22
N THR A 712 -4.92 9.68 -14.47
CA THR A 712 -3.88 9.83 -13.44
C THR A 712 -3.60 11.30 -13.15
N ILE A 713 -3.55 12.14 -14.18
CA ILE A 713 -3.46 13.60 -14.02
C ILE A 713 -4.71 14.13 -13.32
N GLN A 714 -5.87 13.55 -13.61
CA GLN A 714 -7.11 13.92 -12.96
C GLN A 714 -7.12 13.56 -11.46
N ALA A 715 -6.71 12.34 -11.12
CA ALA A 715 -6.56 11.92 -9.72
C ALA A 715 -5.58 12.83 -8.96
N LEU A 716 -4.50 13.27 -9.61
CA LEU A 716 -3.57 14.23 -9.04
C LEU A 716 -4.23 15.59 -8.75
N ILE A 717 -5.01 16.13 -9.69
CA ILE A 717 -5.71 17.40 -9.52
C ILE A 717 -6.69 17.32 -8.34
N GLU A 718 -7.44 16.22 -8.23
CA GLU A 718 -8.38 15.98 -7.13
C GLU A 718 -7.68 15.84 -5.80
N LYS A 719 -6.63 15.01 -5.72
CA LYS A 719 -5.84 14.82 -4.50
C LYS A 719 -5.13 16.09 -4.05
N SER A 720 -4.65 16.89 -5.00
CA SER A 720 -4.08 18.23 -4.72
C SER A 720 -5.14 19.15 -4.09
N LYS A 721 -6.37 19.12 -4.60
CA LYS A 721 -7.47 19.94 -4.06
C LYS A 721 -7.88 19.49 -2.65
N GLU A 722 -7.95 18.18 -2.38
CA GLU A 722 -8.26 17.63 -1.06
C GLU A 722 -7.27 18.09 0.03
N ILE A 723 -5.99 18.25 -0.32
CA ILE A 723 -4.94 18.71 0.58
C ILE A 723 -4.76 20.25 0.58
N GLY A 724 -5.69 20.98 -0.05
CA GLY A 724 -5.76 22.44 -0.02
C GLY A 724 -5.03 23.17 -1.15
N ILE A 725 -4.57 22.48 -2.19
CA ILE A 725 -3.86 23.03 -3.35
C ILE A 725 -4.75 22.91 -4.60
N ASP A 726 -5.51 23.97 -4.90
CA ASP A 726 -6.39 24.00 -6.07
C ASP A 726 -5.65 24.51 -7.32
N LEU A 727 -5.07 23.58 -8.08
CA LEU A 727 -4.27 23.90 -9.28
C LEU A 727 -5.07 24.65 -10.36
N ILE A 728 -6.38 24.41 -10.47
CA ILE A 728 -7.26 25.06 -11.45
C ILE A 728 -7.41 26.54 -11.08
N LYS A 729 -7.65 26.80 -9.79
CA LYS A 729 -7.74 28.16 -9.26
C LYS A 729 -6.44 28.93 -9.48
N GLU A 730 -5.29 28.32 -9.17
CA GLU A 730 -3.96 28.93 -9.35
C GLU A 730 -3.72 29.33 -10.82
N ILE A 731 -4.09 28.46 -11.77
CA ILE A 731 -3.99 28.76 -13.22
C ILE A 731 -4.93 29.92 -13.61
N ASN A 732 -6.18 29.87 -13.15
CA ASN A 732 -7.18 30.88 -13.52
C ASN A 732 -6.89 32.26 -12.92
N GLU A 733 -6.33 32.35 -11.72
CA GLU A 733 -5.90 33.62 -11.12
C GLU A 733 -4.72 34.26 -11.85
N MET A 734 -3.93 33.44 -12.57
CA MET A 734 -2.77 33.88 -13.34
C MET A 734 -3.04 33.98 -14.84
N SER A 735 -4.29 33.88 -15.30
CA SER A 735 -4.66 33.83 -16.72
C SER A 735 -4.22 35.05 -17.56
N ALA A 736 -3.78 36.13 -16.92
CA ALA A 736 -3.23 37.33 -17.57
C ALA A 736 -1.70 37.29 -17.77
N GLN A 737 -1.01 36.28 -17.24
CA GLN A 737 0.44 36.08 -17.35
C GLN A 737 0.77 35.20 -18.56
N SER A 738 2.05 35.11 -18.95
CA SER A 738 2.49 34.20 -20.01
C SER A 738 2.47 32.75 -19.55
N ASP A 739 2.26 31.81 -20.48
CA ASP A 739 2.34 30.36 -20.23
C ASP A 739 3.59 29.96 -19.44
N GLU A 740 4.75 30.55 -19.75
CA GLU A 740 6.02 30.27 -19.08
C GLU A 740 5.99 30.63 -17.58
N VAL A 741 5.37 31.76 -17.21
CA VAL A 741 5.22 32.19 -15.81
C VAL A 741 4.22 31.30 -15.08
N ILE A 742 3.11 30.95 -15.74
CA ILE A 742 2.09 30.07 -15.17
C ILE A 742 2.69 28.67 -14.94
N ILE A 743 3.41 28.12 -15.92
CA ILE A 743 4.08 26.81 -15.81
C ILE A 743 5.06 26.83 -14.64
N ALA A 744 5.90 27.86 -14.51
CA ALA A 744 6.84 27.97 -13.39
C ALA A 744 6.13 27.95 -12.03
N HIS A 745 5.05 28.69 -11.86
CA HIS A 745 4.25 28.69 -10.63
C HIS A 745 3.58 27.34 -10.37
N ILE A 746 3.01 26.71 -11.40
CA ILE A 746 2.36 25.41 -11.27
C ILE A 746 3.36 24.31 -10.95
N LYS A 747 4.62 24.39 -11.40
CA LYS A 747 5.67 23.48 -10.94
C LYS A 747 5.90 23.56 -9.43
N GLU A 748 5.93 24.77 -8.86
CA GLU A 748 6.07 24.95 -7.42
C GLU A 748 4.88 24.34 -6.66
N LYS A 749 3.65 24.58 -7.16
CA LYS A 749 2.43 24.01 -6.59
C LYS A 749 2.33 22.49 -6.71
N LEU A 750 2.83 21.92 -7.81
CA LEU A 750 2.94 20.48 -7.98
C LEU A 750 3.92 19.88 -6.98
N ILE A 751 5.08 20.49 -6.77
CA ILE A 751 6.04 20.05 -5.73
C ILE A 751 5.42 20.14 -4.33
N GLU A 752 4.71 21.23 -4.00
CA GLU A 752 3.97 21.35 -2.74
C GLU A 752 2.91 20.26 -2.58
N SER A 753 2.23 19.91 -3.68
CA SER A 753 1.25 18.83 -3.72
C SER A 753 1.90 17.47 -3.48
N TYR A 754 2.96 17.13 -4.22
CA TYR A 754 3.67 15.86 -4.05
C TYR A 754 4.18 15.70 -2.61
N LYS A 755 4.78 16.76 -2.05
CA LYS A 755 5.19 16.80 -0.63
C LYS A 755 4.04 16.48 0.30
N SER A 756 2.91 17.15 0.11
CA SER A 756 1.75 17.02 0.98
C SER A 756 1.05 15.66 0.82
N ILE A 757 1.04 15.09 -0.39
CA ILE A 757 0.53 13.73 -0.66
C ILE A 757 1.41 12.70 0.05
N LEU A 758 2.73 12.78 -0.10
CA LEU A 758 3.67 11.88 0.57
C LEU A 758 3.52 11.92 2.10
N ILE A 759 3.37 13.12 2.67
CA ILE A 759 3.17 13.31 4.11
C ILE A 759 1.83 12.72 4.58
N ASN A 760 0.74 12.99 3.86
CA ASN A 760 -0.61 12.63 4.31
C ASN A 760 -0.99 11.18 4.06
N TYR A 761 -0.42 10.54 3.03
CA TYR A 761 -0.83 9.20 2.58
C TYR A 761 0.13 8.08 2.97
N LYS A 762 1.24 8.37 3.68
CA LYS A 762 2.21 7.37 4.18
C LYS A 762 2.62 6.34 3.10
N ILE A 763 3.00 6.82 1.92
CA ILE A 763 3.48 5.98 0.80
C ILE A 763 4.96 5.66 1.00
#